data_AF-A0A7W0J4I5-F1
#
_entry.id   AF-A0A7W0J4I5-F1
#
_cell.length_a   1.000
_cell.length_b   1.000
_cell.length_c   1.000
_cell.angle_alpha   90.00
_cell.angle_beta   90.00
_cell.angle_gamma   90.00
#
_symmetry.space_group_name_H-M   'P 1'
#
loop_
_entity.id
_entity.type
_entity.pdbx_description
1 polymer ?
#
loop_
_entity_poly.entity_id
_entity_poly.type
_entity_poly.pdbx_seq_one_letter_code
_entity_poly.pdbx_strand_id
1 'polypeptide(L)'
;MGWQLIKMSFIKQASLGNSRRGLTASFFFYLSAVCFPAFISAQIQYADYNVYISPQTRILIKSTDSASGVALTEYKLGDGEWMEYEDKFSPSSENEYLLRYRGQDNLGNQAEESLVTVILDTTPAVSELHIGEPRITSDGALMLTPETPMLIETNDRLSGVKGAMYGIGLEQKKTYPGSFLLGEIQQEIFRDEFNAPELNQDWRWERGNAENRALTEERENLIIYTADGSLRNNNQENILLRNMPVYGGRVVETKLEFNPEYEGQEAGIYIYQNADNYIKLVKTEIDNKNYVMAAMEKNGQYSESISIDEFYEKALYLRIRREETNYRLYYSTNALSWFKIKEFDGSGMTAEAGIGACNGIEDIASGARTAAKFDYFSLYRSEQSNLSDGEYALSYYAEDNVGNKEEQKSITVTLDDSPPEIEIVSPVGGGSYIATKDKVNIVFNVSDAGPYNEAAYLTVVDADDSGKIGEKIYVKSGDSIEPLDLPTCGRYKLTVEAIDWAGHKVTNESGSFEALWDIQPPRTELVSGEPKYGDGSNTFVTGRTTYTLTAVDDLAVEGDGEGLGVSSTSYCIDGGSWTVYAGTFSLAGGAGGISPSDDPACAAYWNFDEGAGNVLNDTSGKGNNGTIYGAGWTEGKSGSALSFDGSNDVVKVPGMEDVCSGYKDFSVEFWMKTSVRHSGGVI
;
A
#
# COMPACT_ATOMS: atom_id res chain seq x y z
N MET A 1 74.74 15.97 -16.46
CA MET A 1 75.69 16.20 -17.58
C MET A 1 75.08 15.54 -18.81
N GLY A 2 74.89 16.18 -19.96
CA GLY A 2 75.15 17.59 -20.30
C GLY A 2 74.47 18.03 -21.62
N TRP A 3 74.47 19.35 -21.88
CA TRP A 3 74.96 20.04 -23.10
C TRP A 3 75.04 19.23 -24.43
N GLN A 4 74.65 19.67 -25.64
CA GLN A 4 74.36 21.00 -26.24
C GLN A 4 73.31 20.91 -27.39
N LEU A 5 72.46 21.93 -27.65
CA LEU A 5 72.55 22.98 -28.70
C LEU A 5 72.82 22.52 -30.15
N ILE A 6 72.00 22.99 -31.11
CA ILE A 6 72.40 23.53 -32.42
C ILE A 6 71.30 24.49 -32.95
N LYS A 7 71.70 25.67 -33.41
CA LYS A 7 70.90 26.60 -34.24
C LYS A 7 71.27 26.37 -35.70
N MET A 8 70.35 26.57 -36.65
CA MET A 8 70.70 27.17 -37.95
C MET A 8 69.51 27.82 -38.64
N SER A 9 69.80 28.91 -39.36
CA SER A 9 68.86 29.76 -40.09
C SER A 9 69.46 30.09 -41.46
N PHE A 10 68.63 30.30 -42.48
CA PHE A 10 69.07 30.97 -43.70
C PHE A 10 67.97 31.84 -44.33
N ILE A 11 68.38 33.04 -44.71
CA ILE A 11 67.65 34.01 -45.53
C ILE A 11 68.13 33.86 -46.98
N LYS A 12 67.29 34.15 -47.97
CA LYS A 12 67.76 34.57 -49.31
C LYS A 12 66.94 35.75 -49.82
N GLN A 13 67.61 36.66 -50.52
CA GLN A 13 67.18 38.03 -50.82
C GLN A 13 67.33 38.34 -52.33
N ALA A 14 66.74 39.47 -52.76
CA ALA A 14 66.96 40.23 -54.00
C ALA A 14 66.05 39.85 -55.21
N SER A 15 65.68 40.76 -56.13
CA SER A 15 66.16 42.15 -56.37
C SER A 15 65.13 43.10 -57.05
N LEU A 16 65.03 44.33 -56.51
CA LEU A 16 65.12 45.67 -57.17
C LEU A 16 64.59 45.97 -58.60
N GLY A 17 63.94 47.14 -58.74
CA GLY A 17 63.70 47.84 -60.02
C GLY A 17 63.24 49.31 -59.87
N ASN A 18 64.16 50.27 -60.05
CA ASN A 18 63.93 51.75 -60.04
C ASN A 18 62.79 52.22 -60.99
N SER A 19 62.14 53.38 -60.83
CA SER A 19 62.65 54.74 -60.52
C SER A 19 61.49 55.70 -60.12
N ARG A 20 61.61 57.02 -59.86
CA ARG A 20 62.68 58.03 -60.06
C ARG A 20 62.62 59.13 -58.95
N ARG A 21 63.10 60.36 -59.19
CA ARG A 21 63.06 61.51 -58.25
C ARG A 21 62.18 62.66 -58.75
N GLY A 22 61.57 63.39 -57.81
CA GLY A 22 61.12 64.78 -57.95
C GLY A 22 61.10 65.45 -56.57
N LEU A 23 61.74 66.62 -56.42
CA LEU A 23 61.84 67.38 -55.18
C LEU A 23 61.30 68.80 -55.40
N THR A 24 60.14 69.12 -54.86
CA THR A 24 59.74 70.50 -54.53
C THR A 24 58.73 70.46 -53.39
N ALA A 25 58.84 71.38 -52.43
CA ALA A 25 57.92 71.50 -51.30
C ALA A 25 56.84 72.56 -51.57
N SER A 26 55.64 72.33 -51.05
CA SER A 26 54.61 73.35 -50.82
C SER A 26 53.78 72.97 -49.59
N PHE A 27 53.72 73.87 -48.59
CA PHE A 27 52.73 73.83 -47.51
C PHE A 27 51.44 74.51 -47.97
N PHE A 28 50.29 73.97 -47.59
CA PHE A 28 49.06 74.75 -47.35
C PHE A 28 48.24 74.08 -46.24
N PHE A 29 47.67 74.89 -45.35
CA PHE A 29 46.83 74.45 -44.22
C PHE A 29 45.34 74.42 -44.62
N TYR A 30 44.63 73.42 -44.10
CA TYR A 30 43.18 73.36 -43.77
C TYR A 30 42.16 74.16 -44.60
N LEU A 31 41.14 73.46 -45.12
CA LEU A 31 39.80 73.52 -44.51
C LEU A 31 38.94 72.29 -44.84
N SER A 32 38.06 71.92 -43.89
CA SER A 32 36.90 71.04 -44.05
C SER A 32 37.08 69.73 -44.84
N ALA A 33 37.50 68.68 -44.13
CA ALA A 33 37.00 67.33 -44.40
C ALA A 33 36.36 66.83 -43.09
N VAL A 34 35.08 66.47 -43.14
CA VAL A 34 34.37 65.88 -42.01
C VAL A 34 35.09 64.58 -41.65
N CYS A 35 35.55 64.46 -40.40
CA CYS A 35 36.10 63.19 -39.94
C CYS A 35 34.91 62.23 -39.83
N PHE A 36 34.88 61.22 -40.69
CA PHE A 36 34.01 60.07 -40.47
C PHE A 36 34.48 59.40 -39.18
N PRO A 37 33.58 59.09 -38.22
CA PRO A 37 33.98 58.39 -37.01
C PRO A 37 34.65 57.06 -37.40
N ALA A 38 35.89 56.88 -36.96
CA ALA A 38 36.52 55.57 -37.00
C ALA A 38 35.70 54.66 -36.08
N PHE A 39 35.25 53.52 -36.61
CA PHE A 39 34.47 52.55 -35.84
C PHE A 39 35.22 52.16 -34.56
N ILE A 40 34.64 52.51 -33.41
CA ILE A 40 35.05 51.95 -32.12
C ILE A 40 34.61 50.49 -32.11
N SER A 41 35.53 49.58 -32.46
CA SER A 41 35.35 48.17 -32.12
C SER A 41 35.75 47.95 -30.66
N ALA A 42 34.87 48.31 -29.73
CA ALA A 42 34.87 47.62 -28.46
C ALA A 42 34.55 46.15 -28.77
N GLN A 43 35.39 45.20 -28.35
CA GLN A 43 34.95 43.80 -28.20
C GLN A 43 34.10 43.66 -26.93
N ILE A 44 33.06 44.52 -26.83
CA ILE A 44 31.77 44.10 -26.32
C ILE A 44 30.98 43.85 -27.60
N GLN A 45 31.03 42.60 -28.06
CA GLN A 45 30.02 42.11 -28.98
C GLN A 45 28.67 42.33 -28.28
N TYR A 46 27.63 42.75 -29.00
CA TYR A 46 26.30 43.09 -28.47
C TYR A 46 26.22 44.45 -27.72
N ALA A 47 26.00 45.53 -28.48
CA ALA A 47 25.64 46.85 -27.92
C ALA A 47 24.14 46.95 -27.54
N ASP A 48 23.33 45.98 -27.96
CA ASP A 48 21.87 45.98 -27.81
C ASP A 48 21.36 45.15 -26.61
N TYR A 49 22.25 44.76 -25.67
CA TYR A 49 21.95 43.82 -24.59
C TYR A 49 22.52 44.26 -23.24
N ASN A 50 21.76 44.00 -22.16
CA ASN A 50 22.21 44.18 -20.78
C ASN A 50 23.41 43.27 -20.46
N VAL A 51 24.42 43.85 -19.81
CA VAL A 51 25.64 43.15 -19.37
C VAL A 51 25.56 42.89 -17.86
N TYR A 52 25.31 41.63 -17.49
CA TYR A 52 25.29 41.20 -16.09
C TYR A 52 26.70 40.93 -15.58
N ILE A 53 27.01 41.42 -14.38
CA ILE A 53 28.34 41.30 -13.77
C ILE A 53 28.25 40.95 -12.28
N SER A 54 29.25 40.24 -11.77
CA SER A 54 29.47 40.02 -10.34
C SER A 54 30.45 41.06 -9.76
N PRO A 55 30.58 41.19 -8.43
CA PRO A 55 31.58 42.05 -7.78
C PRO A 55 33.04 41.78 -8.18
N GLN A 56 33.33 40.61 -8.76
CA GLN A 56 34.67 40.19 -9.19
C GLN A 56 34.98 40.59 -10.64
N THR A 57 33.97 40.87 -11.46
CA THR A 57 34.15 41.40 -12.82
C THR A 57 34.87 42.75 -12.80
N ARG A 58 35.63 43.06 -13.84
CA ARG A 58 36.36 44.33 -13.99
C ARG A 58 36.12 44.92 -15.37
N ILE A 59 35.48 46.08 -15.40
CA ILE A 59 35.16 46.85 -16.60
C ILE A 59 36.44 47.47 -17.14
N LEU A 60 36.73 47.25 -18.43
CA LEU A 60 37.91 47.74 -19.13
C LEU A 60 37.48 48.60 -20.32
N ILE A 61 37.71 49.90 -20.24
CA ILE A 61 37.44 50.84 -21.34
C ILE A 61 38.72 51.00 -22.17
N LYS A 62 38.59 51.02 -23.50
CA LYS A 62 39.69 51.26 -24.43
C LYS A 62 39.26 52.28 -25.48
N SER A 63 39.94 53.41 -25.51
CA SER A 63 39.85 54.38 -26.59
C SER A 63 41.05 54.25 -27.54
N THR A 64 40.82 54.56 -28.81
CA THR A 64 41.86 54.57 -29.84
C THR A 64 41.62 55.73 -30.80
N ASP A 65 42.64 56.54 -31.05
CA ASP A 65 42.70 57.44 -32.21
C ASP A 65 43.94 57.09 -33.03
N SER A 66 43.77 57.07 -34.35
CA SER A 66 44.80 56.64 -35.32
C SER A 66 45.64 57.79 -35.88
N ALA A 67 45.27 59.05 -35.61
CA ALA A 67 45.92 60.23 -36.18
C ALA A 67 46.68 61.07 -35.13
N SER A 68 45.97 61.65 -34.17
CA SER A 68 46.52 62.52 -33.11
C SER A 68 46.81 61.78 -31.81
N GLY A 69 46.18 60.61 -31.61
CA GLY A 69 46.23 59.83 -30.38
C GLY A 69 45.20 60.29 -29.35
N VAL A 70 44.90 59.41 -28.40
CA VAL A 70 43.95 59.68 -27.30
C VAL A 70 44.63 60.57 -26.26
N ALA A 71 43.94 61.63 -25.84
CA ALA A 71 44.32 62.50 -24.72
C ALA A 71 43.64 62.07 -23.41
N LEU A 72 42.34 61.76 -23.47
CA LEU A 72 41.50 61.42 -22.32
C LEU A 72 40.56 60.26 -22.68
N THR A 73 40.28 59.41 -21.71
CA THR A 73 39.12 58.50 -21.70
C THR A 73 38.34 58.79 -20.44
N GLU A 74 37.02 58.95 -20.53
CA GLU A 74 36.17 59.30 -19.41
C GLU A 74 34.87 58.49 -19.43
N TYR A 75 34.28 58.27 -18.25
CA TYR A 75 33.06 57.49 -18.08
C TYR A 75 32.20 58.03 -16.94
N LYS A 76 30.91 57.69 -16.95
CA LYS A 76 29.99 57.90 -15.83
C LYS A 76 28.98 56.76 -15.72
N LEU A 77 28.50 56.54 -14.51
CA LEU A 77 27.47 55.55 -14.20
C LEU A 77 26.15 56.27 -13.90
N GLY A 78 25.09 55.96 -14.67
CA GLY A 78 23.80 56.61 -14.56
C GLY A 78 23.90 58.13 -14.79
N ASP A 79 23.30 58.90 -13.89
CA ASP A 79 23.32 60.37 -13.91
C ASP A 79 24.46 60.98 -13.08
N GLY A 80 25.46 60.18 -12.71
CA GLY A 80 26.65 60.65 -12.01
C GLY A 80 27.56 61.58 -12.84
N GLU A 81 28.57 62.14 -12.18
CA GLU A 81 29.59 62.97 -12.81
C GLU A 81 30.53 62.16 -13.72
N TRP A 82 31.12 62.83 -14.71
CA TRP A 82 32.18 62.25 -15.54
C TRP A 82 33.48 62.07 -14.76
N MET A 83 34.05 60.87 -14.85
CA MET A 83 35.30 60.45 -14.21
C MET A 83 36.33 60.05 -15.27
N GLU A 84 37.58 60.42 -15.08
CA GLU A 84 38.70 59.96 -15.91
C GLU A 84 38.93 58.45 -15.70
N TYR A 85 39.18 57.73 -16.79
CA TYR A 85 39.42 56.29 -16.78
C TYR A 85 40.92 55.99 -16.61
N GLU A 86 41.33 55.67 -15.38
CA GLU A 86 42.73 55.37 -15.03
C GLU A 86 43.07 53.86 -15.10
N ASP A 87 42.21 53.00 -14.55
CA ASP A 87 42.36 51.53 -14.53
C ASP A 87 40.97 50.85 -14.51
N LYS A 88 40.96 49.53 -14.67
CA LYS A 88 39.76 48.69 -14.62
C LYS A 88 39.04 48.80 -13.27
N PHE A 89 37.73 48.96 -13.30
CA PHE A 89 36.90 49.18 -12.10
C PHE A 89 35.72 48.21 -12.03
N SER A 90 34.94 48.27 -10.94
CA SER A 90 33.61 47.66 -10.85
C SER A 90 32.73 48.56 -9.96
N PRO A 91 31.41 48.64 -10.18
CA PRO A 91 30.52 49.32 -9.25
C PRO A 91 30.54 48.65 -7.85
N SER A 92 30.16 49.40 -6.81
CA SER A 92 30.28 48.96 -5.41
C SER A 92 28.97 48.54 -4.74
N SER A 93 27.85 48.62 -5.44
CA SER A 93 26.51 48.31 -4.92
C SER A 93 25.65 47.70 -6.01
N GLU A 94 24.86 46.68 -5.66
CA GLU A 94 23.89 46.06 -6.55
C GLU A 94 22.94 47.08 -7.17
N ASN A 95 22.98 47.23 -8.49
CA ASN A 95 22.11 48.14 -9.24
C ASN A 95 22.21 47.89 -10.75
N GLU A 96 21.23 48.41 -11.48
CA GLU A 96 21.35 48.69 -12.90
C GLU A 96 22.09 50.01 -13.11
N TYR A 97 23.14 49.99 -13.94
CA TYR A 97 23.97 51.14 -14.26
C TYR A 97 24.02 51.37 -15.77
N LEU A 98 23.45 52.49 -16.22
CA LEU A 98 23.72 52.99 -17.57
C LEU A 98 25.13 53.59 -17.63
N LEU A 99 26.11 52.77 -18.02
CA LEU A 99 27.50 53.18 -18.22
C LEU A 99 27.59 53.97 -19.52
N ARG A 100 27.91 55.27 -19.42
CA ARG A 100 28.27 56.11 -20.56
C ARG A 100 29.76 56.35 -20.56
N TYR A 101 30.39 56.25 -21.73
CA TYR A 101 31.83 56.43 -21.89
C TYR A 101 32.16 57.13 -23.21
N ARG A 102 33.26 57.90 -23.21
CA ARG A 102 33.76 58.63 -24.39
C ARG A 102 35.27 58.87 -24.28
N GLY A 103 35.87 59.25 -25.40
CA GLY A 103 37.28 59.66 -25.45
C GLY A 103 37.45 61.05 -26.05
N GLN A 104 38.57 61.70 -25.74
CA GLN A 104 39.02 62.95 -26.35
C GLN A 104 40.40 62.74 -26.99
N ASP A 105 40.63 63.37 -28.14
CA ASP A 105 41.90 63.31 -28.86
C ASP A 105 42.89 64.44 -28.43
N ASN A 106 44.15 64.35 -28.86
CA ASN A 106 45.19 65.35 -28.52
C ASN A 106 44.99 66.73 -29.16
N LEU A 107 43.97 66.91 -30.00
CA LEU A 107 43.55 68.21 -30.55
C LEU A 107 42.30 68.76 -29.84
N GLY A 108 41.75 68.03 -28.87
CA GLY A 108 40.58 68.40 -28.09
C GLY A 108 39.24 67.95 -28.70
N ASN A 109 39.24 67.20 -29.80
CA ASN A 109 38.00 66.66 -30.38
C ASN A 109 37.46 65.54 -29.48
N GLN A 110 36.17 65.59 -29.17
CA GLN A 110 35.50 64.62 -28.32
C GLN A 110 34.71 63.62 -29.19
N ALA A 111 34.77 62.33 -28.85
CA ALA A 111 33.92 61.32 -29.44
C ALA A 111 32.46 61.47 -29.00
N GLU A 112 31.53 60.89 -29.77
CA GLU A 112 30.14 60.70 -29.35
C GLU A 112 30.08 59.75 -28.14
N GLU A 113 29.05 59.93 -27.32
CA GLU A 113 28.85 59.09 -26.11
C GLU A 113 28.45 57.68 -26.52
N SER A 114 29.26 56.70 -26.12
CA SER A 114 28.88 55.29 -26.17
C SER A 114 28.18 54.92 -24.86
N LEU A 115 27.17 54.07 -24.93
CA LEU A 115 26.35 53.66 -23.80
C LEU A 115 26.20 52.14 -23.75
N VAL A 116 26.15 51.58 -22.54
CA VAL A 116 25.87 50.16 -22.27
C VAL A 116 25.23 50.03 -20.89
N THR A 117 24.19 49.21 -20.77
CA THR A 117 23.58 48.89 -19.48
C THR A 117 24.36 47.77 -18.80
N VAL A 118 24.83 48.04 -17.58
CA VAL A 118 25.60 47.11 -16.76
C VAL A 118 24.81 46.83 -15.49
N ILE A 119 24.39 45.59 -15.28
CA ILE A 119 23.65 45.16 -14.10
C ILE A 119 24.63 44.45 -13.18
N LEU A 120 24.96 45.09 -12.05
CA LEU A 120 25.74 44.44 -10.99
C LEU A 120 24.78 43.64 -10.11
N ASP A 121 24.96 42.33 -10.11
CA ASP A 121 24.22 41.37 -9.28
C ASP A 121 25.15 40.79 -8.21
N THR A 122 24.72 40.88 -6.96
CA THR A 122 25.49 40.45 -5.78
C THR A 122 24.74 39.43 -4.91
N THR A 123 23.47 39.19 -5.23
CA THR A 123 22.62 38.20 -4.59
C THR A 123 22.64 36.90 -5.38
N PRO A 124 22.65 35.73 -4.73
CA PRO A 124 22.40 34.48 -5.42
C PRO A 124 20.91 34.30 -5.72
N ALA A 125 20.64 33.57 -6.81
CA ALA A 125 19.37 32.91 -7.03
C ALA A 125 18.90 32.15 -5.77
N VAL A 126 17.60 32.17 -5.49
CA VAL A 126 16.98 31.48 -4.36
C VAL A 126 16.24 30.23 -4.81
N SER A 127 16.26 29.19 -3.98
CA SER A 127 15.54 27.92 -4.24
C SER A 127 14.56 27.52 -3.14
N GLU A 128 13.46 26.89 -3.52
CA GLU A 128 12.48 26.27 -2.61
C GLU A 128 12.22 24.82 -3.03
N LEU A 129 12.25 23.89 -2.06
CA LEU A 129 11.97 22.46 -2.29
C LEU A 129 10.51 22.15 -1.91
N HIS A 130 9.73 21.76 -2.90
CA HIS A 130 8.37 21.26 -2.73
C HIS A 130 8.38 19.74 -2.81
N ILE A 131 7.83 19.11 -1.78
CA ILE A 131 7.66 17.66 -1.67
C ILE A 131 6.19 17.36 -1.89
N GLY A 132 5.88 16.42 -2.79
CA GLY A 132 4.52 15.97 -3.07
C GLY A 132 4.07 14.82 -2.18
N GLU A 133 3.12 14.04 -2.69
CA GLU A 133 2.54 12.85 -2.04
C GLU A 133 2.94 11.59 -2.82
N PRO A 134 3.09 10.41 -2.18
CA PRO A 134 2.78 10.13 -0.77
C PRO A 134 3.85 10.65 0.20
N ARG A 135 3.43 11.11 1.37
CA ARG A 135 4.31 11.39 2.54
C ARG A 135 3.50 11.34 3.84
N ILE A 136 4.18 11.15 4.96
CA ILE A 136 3.59 11.31 6.30
C ILE A 136 4.59 11.96 7.26
N THR A 137 4.10 12.57 8.34
CA THR A 137 4.95 13.00 9.46
C THR A 137 4.57 12.20 10.69
N SER A 138 5.50 11.36 11.17
CA SER A 138 5.32 10.52 12.37
C SER A 138 6.47 10.77 13.34
N ASP A 139 6.16 10.95 14.63
CA ASP A 139 7.13 11.23 15.71
C ASP A 139 8.16 12.35 15.43
N GLY A 140 7.82 13.28 14.53
CA GLY A 140 8.68 14.39 14.10
C GLY A 140 9.58 14.10 12.90
N ALA A 141 9.62 12.87 12.40
CA ALA A 141 10.27 12.51 11.14
C ALA A 141 9.31 12.68 9.95
N LEU A 142 9.82 13.22 8.84
CA LEU A 142 9.11 13.28 7.56
C LEU A 142 9.44 12.00 6.77
N MET A 143 8.46 11.13 6.62
CA MET A 143 8.59 9.86 5.91
C MET A 143 8.07 9.96 4.48
N LEU A 144 8.84 9.42 3.53
CA LEU A 144 8.63 9.49 2.08
C LEU A 144 8.81 8.09 1.46
N THR A 145 8.25 7.85 0.28
CA THR A 145 8.46 6.62 -0.50
C THR A 145 9.31 6.91 -1.75
N PRO A 146 9.79 5.89 -2.47
CA PRO A 146 10.45 6.08 -3.77
C PRO A 146 9.58 6.85 -4.80
N GLU A 147 8.26 6.76 -4.71
CA GLU A 147 7.29 7.42 -5.57
C GLU A 147 7.04 8.87 -5.20
N THR A 148 7.52 9.37 -4.05
CA THR A 148 7.28 10.77 -3.67
C THR A 148 7.94 11.73 -4.67
N PRO A 149 7.16 12.61 -5.34
CA PRO A 149 7.68 13.55 -6.29
C PRO A 149 8.27 14.79 -5.60
N MET A 150 9.32 15.32 -6.21
CA MET A 150 10.12 16.45 -5.77
C MET A 150 10.12 17.52 -6.85
N LEU A 151 9.94 18.78 -6.47
CA LEU A 151 10.09 19.95 -7.33
C LEU A 151 11.00 20.94 -6.61
N ILE A 152 12.02 21.45 -7.29
CA ILE A 152 12.76 22.63 -6.84
C ILE A 152 12.28 23.80 -7.71
N GLU A 153 11.68 24.81 -7.09
CA GLU A 153 11.43 26.08 -7.73
C GLU A 153 12.61 27.01 -7.46
N THR A 154 12.97 27.82 -8.46
CA THR A 154 14.09 28.76 -8.39
C THR A 154 13.69 30.09 -8.95
N ASN A 155 14.16 31.16 -8.32
CA ASN A 155 13.97 32.51 -8.78
C ASN A 155 15.25 33.32 -8.62
N ASP A 156 15.49 34.27 -9.51
CA ASP A 156 16.56 35.25 -9.39
C ASP A 156 16.04 36.64 -9.78
N ARG A 157 16.57 37.70 -9.16
CA ARG A 157 16.04 39.05 -9.30
C ARG A 157 16.68 39.85 -10.44
N LEU A 158 17.86 39.45 -10.92
CA LEU A 158 18.68 40.26 -11.81
C LEU A 158 19.31 39.42 -12.91
N SER A 159 20.34 38.62 -12.61
CA SER A 159 21.11 37.90 -13.63
C SER A 159 20.45 36.64 -14.18
N GLY A 160 19.41 36.14 -13.50
CA GLY A 160 18.68 34.95 -13.89
C GLY A 160 19.32 33.65 -13.36
N VAL A 161 18.50 32.62 -13.19
CA VAL A 161 18.91 31.33 -12.61
C VAL A 161 19.73 30.51 -13.61
N LYS A 162 21.03 30.32 -13.37
CA LYS A 162 21.87 29.42 -14.19
C LYS A 162 21.52 27.94 -14.01
N GLY A 163 21.00 27.60 -12.83
CA GLY A 163 20.38 26.32 -12.54
C GLY A 163 20.38 25.97 -11.06
N ALA A 164 19.59 24.97 -10.68
CA ALA A 164 19.62 24.40 -9.34
C ALA A 164 20.47 23.12 -9.27
N MET A 165 20.97 22.82 -8.08
CA MET A 165 21.73 21.63 -7.76
C MET A 165 21.08 20.91 -6.58
N TYR A 166 20.97 19.59 -6.64
CA TYR A 166 20.41 18.76 -5.57
C TYR A 166 21.29 17.56 -5.25
N GLY A 167 21.07 16.91 -4.12
CA GLY A 167 21.71 15.66 -3.74
C GLY A 167 20.94 14.95 -2.64
N ILE A 168 20.98 13.62 -2.67
CA ILE A 168 20.30 12.72 -1.73
C ILE A 168 21.37 12.02 -0.89
N GLY A 169 21.28 12.14 0.44
CA GLY A 169 22.26 11.55 1.35
C GLY A 169 23.67 12.11 1.16
N LEU A 170 24.65 11.23 0.94
CA LEU A 170 26.07 11.56 0.77
C LEU A 170 26.51 11.63 -0.71
N GLU A 171 25.59 11.56 -1.67
CA GLU A 171 25.93 11.60 -3.09
C GLU A 171 26.52 12.95 -3.53
N GLN A 172 27.27 12.93 -4.65
CA GLN A 172 27.68 14.17 -5.31
C GLN A 172 26.45 14.91 -5.86
N LYS A 173 26.52 16.25 -5.82
CA LYS A 173 25.48 17.13 -6.33
C LYS A 173 25.28 16.92 -7.83
N LYS A 174 24.01 16.86 -8.24
CA LYS A 174 23.57 16.71 -9.64
C LYS A 174 22.77 17.94 -10.05
N THR A 175 22.79 18.26 -11.33
CA THR A 175 21.92 19.31 -11.92
C THR A 175 20.48 18.92 -11.69
N TYR A 176 19.67 19.84 -11.18
CA TYR A 176 18.25 19.64 -11.03
C TYR A 176 17.58 19.48 -12.42
N PRO A 177 16.90 18.36 -12.70
CA PRO A 177 16.37 18.06 -14.04
C PRO A 177 14.96 18.61 -14.30
N GLY A 178 14.36 19.32 -13.35
CA GLY A 178 12.90 19.42 -13.28
C GLY A 178 12.37 18.40 -12.29
N SER A 179 11.05 18.24 -12.23
CA SER A 179 10.44 17.44 -11.17
C SER A 179 10.84 15.96 -11.26
N PHE A 180 11.11 15.30 -10.14
CA PHE A 180 11.67 13.96 -10.12
C PHE A 180 11.08 13.11 -8.98
N LEU A 181 11.08 11.79 -9.12
CA LEU A 181 10.71 10.90 -8.02
C LEU A 181 11.93 10.66 -7.12
N LEU A 182 11.76 10.63 -5.81
CA LEU A 182 12.85 10.39 -4.86
C LEU A 182 13.60 9.07 -5.14
N GLY A 183 12.84 8.05 -5.55
CA GLY A 183 13.31 6.72 -5.94
C GLY A 183 13.95 6.62 -7.32
N GLU A 184 14.20 7.73 -8.02
CA GLU A 184 14.84 7.74 -9.33
C GLU A 184 16.23 8.40 -9.30
N ILE A 185 17.15 7.86 -10.10
CA ILE A 185 18.47 8.44 -10.36
C ILE A 185 18.43 9.12 -11.73
N GLN A 186 18.65 10.44 -11.75
CA GLN A 186 18.71 11.21 -12.99
C GLN A 186 20.18 11.37 -13.44
N GLN A 187 20.41 11.17 -14.74
CA GLN A 187 21.72 11.13 -15.39
C GLN A 187 21.67 11.87 -16.74
N GLU A 188 22.85 12.19 -17.30
CA GLU A 188 22.98 12.82 -18.63
C GLU A 188 22.11 14.09 -18.77
N ILE A 189 21.99 14.86 -17.69
CA ILE A 189 21.01 15.94 -17.53
C ILE A 189 21.43 17.15 -18.36
N PHE A 190 20.67 17.44 -19.41
CA PHE A 190 20.63 18.73 -20.06
C PHE A 190 19.45 19.54 -19.53
N ARG A 191 19.70 20.79 -19.16
CA ARG A 191 18.66 21.76 -18.79
C ARG A 191 19.05 23.13 -19.34
N ASP A 192 18.09 23.83 -19.89
CA ASP A 192 18.21 25.19 -20.42
C ASP A 192 17.08 26.01 -19.80
N GLU A 193 17.42 27.05 -19.04
CA GLU A 193 16.48 27.98 -18.41
C GLU A 193 16.18 29.17 -19.34
N PHE A 194 16.63 29.11 -20.61
CA PHE A 194 16.43 30.10 -21.68
C PHE A 194 16.81 31.55 -21.34
N ASN A 195 17.72 31.72 -20.38
CA ASN A 195 18.12 33.02 -19.86
C ASN A 195 19.50 33.51 -20.33
N ALA A 196 20.19 32.71 -21.13
CA ALA A 196 21.35 33.15 -21.89
C ALA A 196 20.91 34.14 -22.99
N PRO A 197 21.75 35.13 -23.37
CA PRO A 197 21.43 36.08 -24.45
C PRO A 197 21.36 35.42 -25.84
N GLU A 198 21.92 34.22 -26.00
CA GLU A 198 21.88 33.40 -27.20
C GLU A 198 21.58 31.95 -26.83
N LEU A 199 20.88 31.23 -27.71
CA LEU A 199 20.64 29.80 -27.56
C LEU A 199 21.96 29.00 -27.65
N ASN A 200 22.06 27.94 -26.85
CA ASN A 200 23.16 26.97 -26.93
C ASN A 200 23.33 26.42 -28.37
N GLN A 201 24.58 26.23 -28.82
CA GLN A 201 24.95 25.73 -30.15
C GLN A 201 24.42 24.31 -30.47
N ASP A 202 24.03 23.54 -29.44
CA ASP A 202 23.34 22.26 -29.59
C ASP A 202 21.93 22.37 -30.19
N TRP A 203 21.30 23.56 -30.11
CA TRP A 203 19.97 23.81 -30.62
C TRP A 203 19.97 24.09 -32.12
N ARG A 204 18.96 23.57 -32.83
CA ARG A 204 18.64 23.99 -34.19
C ARG A 204 17.16 24.26 -34.39
N TRP A 205 16.86 25.18 -35.31
CA TRP A 205 15.49 25.45 -35.74
C TRP A 205 15.14 24.64 -36.97
N GLU A 206 14.11 23.81 -36.88
CA GLU A 206 13.41 23.26 -38.05
C GLU A 206 12.46 24.34 -38.58
N ARG A 207 12.66 24.75 -39.84
CA ARG A 207 11.89 25.81 -40.52
C ARG A 207 11.71 27.07 -39.66
N GLY A 208 12.82 27.56 -39.09
CA GLY A 208 12.81 28.70 -38.16
C GLY A 208 12.74 30.07 -38.82
N ASN A 209 11.73 30.86 -38.46
CA ASN A 209 11.55 32.25 -38.83
C ASN A 209 11.96 33.19 -37.67
N ALA A 210 12.83 34.16 -37.95
CA ALA A 210 13.38 35.04 -36.92
C ALA A 210 12.35 36.02 -36.34
N GLU A 211 11.28 36.33 -37.09
CA GLU A 211 10.20 37.22 -36.61
C GLU A 211 9.22 36.52 -35.64
N ASN A 212 9.30 35.19 -35.52
CA ASN A 212 8.37 34.36 -34.77
C ASN A 212 8.97 33.78 -33.48
N ARG A 213 10.07 34.37 -32.99
CA ARG A 213 10.74 33.96 -31.74
C ARG A 213 11.43 35.14 -31.06
N ALA A 214 11.50 35.12 -29.73
CA ALA A 214 12.28 36.06 -28.95
C ALA A 214 12.81 35.39 -27.67
N LEU A 215 14.05 35.72 -27.31
CA LEU A 215 14.49 35.65 -25.91
C LEU A 215 14.08 36.99 -25.28
N THR A 216 13.42 36.98 -24.12
CA THR A 216 12.84 38.20 -23.55
C THR A 216 13.89 39.21 -23.07
N GLU A 217 13.52 40.48 -22.94
CA GLU A 217 14.40 41.52 -22.38
C GLU A 217 14.82 41.20 -20.93
N GLU A 218 13.93 40.55 -20.17
CA GLU A 218 14.15 40.06 -18.80
C GLU A 218 14.82 38.66 -18.76
N ARG A 219 14.94 37.98 -19.92
CA ARG A 219 15.55 36.66 -20.09
C ARG A 219 14.98 35.55 -19.19
N GLU A 220 13.70 35.59 -18.83
CA GLU A 220 13.08 34.56 -17.97
C GLU A 220 12.52 33.36 -18.74
N ASN A 221 12.41 33.44 -20.07
CA ASN A 221 11.79 32.40 -20.90
C ASN A 221 12.15 32.59 -22.38
N LEU A 222 12.05 31.50 -23.15
CA LEU A 222 11.99 31.55 -24.60
C LEU A 222 10.55 31.75 -25.05
N ILE A 223 10.29 32.78 -25.86
CA ILE A 223 9.01 32.98 -26.54
C ILE A 223 9.09 32.41 -27.95
N ILE A 224 8.17 31.52 -28.28
CA ILE A 224 7.86 31.11 -29.65
C ILE A 224 6.45 31.61 -29.96
N TYR A 225 6.32 32.41 -31.01
CA TYR A 225 5.03 32.90 -31.48
C TYR A 225 4.40 31.86 -32.40
N THR A 226 3.09 31.63 -32.26
CA THR A 226 2.37 30.79 -33.21
C THR A 226 2.47 31.37 -34.63
N ALA A 227 2.66 30.48 -35.59
CA ALA A 227 2.77 30.79 -37.01
C ALA A 227 2.02 29.73 -37.82
N ASP A 228 1.64 30.08 -39.05
CA ASP A 228 0.77 29.26 -39.87
C ASP A 228 1.39 27.92 -40.26
N GLY A 229 0.57 26.87 -40.28
CA GLY A 229 0.97 25.51 -40.63
C GLY A 229 0.95 24.51 -39.46
N SER A 230 1.06 23.24 -39.83
CA SER A 230 1.01 22.08 -38.92
C SER A 230 2.01 21.02 -39.36
N LEU A 231 2.49 20.20 -38.43
CA LEU A 231 3.23 18.98 -38.76
C LEU A 231 2.41 18.05 -39.67
N ARG A 232 1.09 17.97 -39.49
CA ARG A 232 0.18 17.19 -40.35
C ARG A 232 0.13 17.66 -41.82
N ASN A 233 0.49 18.92 -42.06
CA ASN A 233 0.59 19.51 -43.40
C ASN A 233 2.06 19.65 -43.87
N ASN A 234 3.02 19.12 -43.10
CA ASN A 234 4.47 19.23 -43.34
C ASN A 234 4.94 20.68 -43.60
N ASN A 235 4.35 21.66 -42.90
CA ASN A 235 4.67 23.07 -43.08
C ASN A 235 4.80 23.89 -41.80
N GLN A 236 4.58 23.32 -40.61
CA GLN A 236 4.79 24.03 -39.33
C GLN A 236 6.19 24.63 -39.22
N GLU A 237 6.27 25.94 -39.00
CA GLU A 237 7.51 26.65 -38.67
C GLU A 237 7.89 26.54 -37.18
N ASN A 238 9.09 27.04 -36.84
CA ASN A 238 9.50 27.38 -35.47
C ASN A 238 9.47 26.22 -34.46
N ILE A 239 9.95 25.05 -34.87
CA ILE A 239 10.25 23.95 -33.95
C ILE A 239 11.74 24.02 -33.58
N LEU A 240 12.05 24.23 -32.31
CA LEU A 240 13.40 24.25 -31.75
C LEU A 240 13.77 22.86 -31.26
N LEU A 241 14.79 22.25 -31.85
CA LEU A 241 15.16 20.83 -31.67
C LEU A 241 16.61 20.67 -31.22
N ARG A 242 16.86 19.64 -30.40
CA ARG A 242 18.20 19.12 -30.09
C ARG A 242 18.25 17.60 -30.15
N ASN A 243 19.45 17.07 -30.40
CA ASN A 243 19.68 15.63 -30.39
C ASN A 243 19.37 15.01 -29.01
N MET A 244 18.67 13.87 -29.01
CA MET A 244 18.57 13.03 -27.82
C MET A 244 19.84 12.18 -27.62
N PRO A 245 20.23 11.87 -26.37
CA PRO A 245 21.22 10.83 -26.09
C PRO A 245 20.90 9.50 -26.77
N VAL A 246 21.91 8.68 -27.08
CA VAL A 246 21.72 7.50 -27.96
C VAL A 246 21.09 6.30 -27.22
N TYR A 247 21.26 6.20 -25.90
CA TYR A 247 20.84 5.04 -25.08
C TYR A 247 19.87 5.44 -23.96
N GLY A 248 19.38 4.47 -23.17
CA GLY A 248 18.60 4.70 -21.93
C GLY A 248 17.13 5.14 -22.10
N GLY A 249 16.39 5.06 -20.99
CA GLY A 249 15.08 5.68 -20.83
C GLY A 249 15.21 7.19 -20.62
N ARG A 250 14.38 8.00 -21.28
CA ARG A 250 14.58 9.45 -21.41
C ARG A 250 13.36 10.20 -20.94
N VAL A 251 13.56 11.36 -20.33
CA VAL A 251 12.50 12.30 -20.00
C VAL A 251 12.78 13.61 -20.70
N VAL A 252 11.77 14.15 -21.35
CA VAL A 252 11.72 15.51 -21.89
C VAL A 252 10.68 16.27 -21.09
N GLU A 253 11.02 17.43 -20.55
CA GLU A 253 10.15 18.23 -19.69
C GLU A 253 10.25 19.73 -20.01
N THR A 254 9.13 20.44 -19.89
CA THR A 254 9.08 21.90 -19.94
C THR A 254 7.95 22.41 -19.04
N LYS A 255 8.04 23.69 -18.67
CA LYS A 255 6.92 24.50 -18.18
C LYS A 255 6.55 25.51 -19.26
N LEU A 256 5.29 25.45 -19.71
CA LEU A 256 4.73 26.22 -20.82
C LEU A 256 3.65 27.18 -20.30
N GLU A 257 3.83 28.49 -20.48
CA GLU A 257 2.73 29.45 -20.42
C GLU A 257 2.18 29.69 -21.84
N PHE A 258 0.95 29.25 -22.09
CA PHE A 258 0.27 29.43 -23.37
C PHE A 258 -1.24 29.55 -23.19
N ASN A 259 -1.87 30.46 -23.94
CA ASN A 259 -3.30 30.70 -23.92
C ASN A 259 -3.81 30.74 -25.36
N PRO A 260 -4.11 29.58 -25.98
CA PRO A 260 -4.66 29.57 -27.32
C PRO A 260 -6.08 30.17 -27.28
N GLU A 261 -6.40 30.96 -28.30
CA GLU A 261 -7.67 31.70 -28.40
C GLU A 261 -8.54 31.23 -29.57
N TYR A 262 -7.99 30.35 -30.42
CA TYR A 262 -8.61 29.84 -31.64
C TYR A 262 -8.18 28.39 -31.90
N GLU A 263 -9.09 27.58 -32.42
CA GLU A 263 -8.83 26.20 -32.85
C GLU A 263 -7.64 26.13 -33.83
N GLY A 264 -6.80 25.12 -33.65
CA GLY A 264 -5.53 24.97 -34.38
C GLY A 264 -4.33 25.65 -33.71
N GLN A 265 -4.52 26.58 -32.77
CA GLN A 265 -3.40 27.13 -32.00
C GLN A 265 -2.81 26.10 -31.03
N GLU A 266 -1.61 25.62 -31.32
CA GLU A 266 -0.89 24.60 -30.56
C GLU A 266 0.44 25.14 -30.03
N ALA A 267 0.85 24.74 -28.82
CA ALA A 267 2.23 24.87 -28.35
C ALA A 267 2.62 23.78 -27.35
N GLY A 268 3.88 23.34 -27.36
CA GLY A 268 4.36 22.33 -26.40
C GLY A 268 5.66 21.63 -26.82
N ILE A 269 5.82 20.38 -26.39
CA ILE A 269 7.02 19.56 -26.60
C ILE A 269 6.85 18.51 -27.71
N TYR A 270 7.95 18.27 -28.41
CA TYR A 270 8.02 17.41 -29.60
C TYR A 270 9.13 16.37 -29.47
N ILE A 271 8.84 15.16 -29.93
CA ILE A 271 9.81 14.13 -30.29
C ILE A 271 9.78 14.03 -31.82
N TYR A 272 10.78 14.55 -32.52
CA TYR A 272 10.73 14.77 -33.96
C TYR A 272 11.81 13.99 -34.72
N GLN A 273 11.43 13.27 -35.77
CA GLN A 273 12.38 12.67 -36.72
C GLN A 273 12.21 13.26 -38.13
N ASN A 274 10.96 13.40 -38.58
CA ASN A 274 10.56 14.09 -39.80
C ASN A 274 9.03 14.32 -39.75
N ALA A 275 8.46 14.94 -40.77
CA ALA A 275 7.02 15.24 -40.81
C ALA A 275 6.11 13.99 -40.83
N ASP A 276 6.58 12.84 -41.33
CA ASP A 276 5.80 11.59 -41.33
C ASP A 276 6.03 10.76 -40.04
N ASN A 277 6.92 11.23 -39.15
CA ASN A 277 7.39 10.52 -37.94
C ASN A 277 7.69 11.52 -36.80
N TYR A 278 6.66 11.81 -36.00
CA TYR A 278 6.76 12.68 -34.82
C TYR A 278 5.80 12.25 -33.71
N ILE A 279 6.10 12.66 -32.48
CA ILE A 279 5.16 12.69 -31.36
C ILE A 279 5.14 14.13 -30.86
N LYS A 280 3.95 14.67 -30.59
CA LYS A 280 3.74 15.99 -29.99
C LYS A 280 2.89 15.88 -28.73
N LEU A 281 3.21 16.67 -27.73
CA LEU A 281 2.39 16.93 -26.56
C LEU A 281 2.22 18.45 -26.45
N VAL A 282 1.02 18.94 -26.76
CA VAL A 282 0.73 20.37 -26.93
C VAL A 282 -0.50 20.79 -26.15
N LYS A 283 -0.53 22.02 -25.65
CA LYS A 283 -1.77 22.69 -25.26
C LYS A 283 -2.43 23.27 -26.52
N THR A 284 -3.74 23.07 -26.66
CA THR A 284 -4.53 23.49 -27.82
C THR A 284 -5.93 23.94 -27.42
N GLU A 285 -6.58 24.74 -28.26
CA GLU A 285 -8.01 25.06 -28.20
C GLU A 285 -8.80 24.07 -29.08
N ILE A 286 -9.93 23.55 -28.58
CA ILE A 286 -10.95 22.76 -29.29
C ILE A 286 -12.34 23.14 -28.75
N ASP A 287 -13.33 23.43 -29.59
CA ASP A 287 -14.72 23.76 -29.20
C ASP A 287 -14.87 24.94 -28.20
N ASN A 288 -14.00 25.95 -28.31
CA ASN A 288 -13.81 27.10 -27.40
C ASN A 288 -13.28 26.71 -26.00
N LYS A 289 -12.49 25.64 -25.90
CA LYS A 289 -11.98 25.07 -24.65
C LYS A 289 -10.53 24.62 -24.78
N ASN A 290 -9.75 24.82 -23.72
CA ASN A 290 -8.32 24.51 -23.73
C ASN A 290 -8.06 23.09 -23.19
N TYR A 291 -7.37 22.28 -23.98
CA TYR A 291 -6.99 20.91 -23.66
C TYR A 291 -5.49 20.69 -23.82
N VAL A 292 -4.99 19.57 -23.29
CA VAL A 292 -3.68 19.04 -23.67
C VAL A 292 -3.89 17.89 -24.64
N MET A 293 -3.28 17.95 -25.82
CA MET A 293 -3.36 16.95 -26.88
C MET A 293 -2.02 16.19 -26.99
N ALA A 294 -2.08 14.87 -26.91
CA ALA A 294 -1.01 13.96 -27.26
C ALA A 294 -1.28 13.36 -28.64
N ALA A 295 -0.39 13.56 -29.61
CA ALA A 295 -0.52 12.99 -30.95
C ALA A 295 0.79 12.36 -31.44
N MET A 296 0.66 11.31 -32.24
CA MET A 296 1.77 10.66 -32.94
C MET A 296 1.40 10.47 -34.41
N GLU A 297 2.35 10.78 -35.28
CA GLU A 297 2.38 10.30 -36.65
C GLU A 297 3.57 9.34 -36.81
N LYS A 298 3.32 8.16 -37.38
CA LYS A 298 4.35 7.13 -37.58
C LYS A 298 4.16 6.50 -38.96
N ASN A 299 5.17 6.61 -39.82
CA ASN A 299 5.08 6.25 -41.24
C ASN A 299 3.87 6.89 -41.96
N GLY A 300 3.55 8.16 -41.65
CA GLY A 300 2.39 8.86 -42.22
C GLY A 300 1.02 8.33 -41.73
N GLN A 301 0.98 7.61 -40.60
CA GLN A 301 -0.27 7.19 -39.95
C GLN A 301 -0.43 7.99 -38.65
N TYR A 302 -1.47 8.82 -38.63
CA TYR A 302 -1.76 9.75 -37.55
C TYR A 302 -2.69 9.15 -36.49
N SER A 303 -2.42 9.49 -35.23
CA SER A 303 -3.24 9.10 -34.06
C SER A 303 -3.12 10.15 -32.96
N GLU A 304 -4.21 10.43 -32.25
CA GLU A 304 -4.24 11.44 -31.20
C GLU A 304 -5.09 11.01 -29.99
N SER A 305 -4.94 11.74 -28.89
CA SER A 305 -5.78 11.65 -27.68
C SER A 305 -5.68 12.98 -26.94
N ILE A 306 -6.82 13.49 -26.47
CA ILE A 306 -6.91 14.73 -25.70
C ILE A 306 -7.05 14.44 -24.20
N SER A 307 -6.75 15.42 -23.36
CA SER A 307 -7.02 15.38 -21.92
C SER A 307 -8.52 15.21 -21.66
N ILE A 308 -8.84 14.56 -20.53
CA ILE A 308 -10.24 14.44 -20.06
C ILE A 308 -10.72 15.81 -19.56
N ASP A 309 -9.83 16.53 -18.87
CA ASP A 309 -10.09 17.82 -18.26
C ASP A 309 -9.72 18.99 -19.20
N GLU A 310 -10.45 20.09 -19.02
CA GLU A 310 -10.25 21.41 -19.62
C GLU A 310 -9.41 22.29 -18.66
N PHE A 311 -8.52 23.13 -19.20
CA PHE A 311 -7.59 23.96 -18.42
C PHE A 311 -7.85 25.45 -18.55
N TYR A 312 -8.01 26.13 -17.42
CA TYR A 312 -8.09 27.60 -17.36
C TYR A 312 -6.72 28.22 -17.03
N GLU A 313 -5.80 27.42 -16.51
CA GLU A 313 -4.43 27.76 -16.17
C GLU A 313 -3.65 28.08 -17.44
N LYS A 314 -3.01 29.25 -17.50
CA LYS A 314 -2.11 29.59 -18.61
C LYS A 314 -0.85 28.75 -18.61
N ALA A 315 -0.30 28.48 -17.42
CA ALA A 315 0.90 27.68 -17.22
C ALA A 315 0.58 26.20 -17.00
N LEU A 316 1.28 25.31 -17.71
CA LEU A 316 1.23 23.86 -17.53
C LEU A 316 2.64 23.27 -17.62
N TYR A 317 2.88 22.19 -16.90
CA TYR A 317 4.06 21.35 -17.07
C TYR A 317 3.74 20.21 -18.04
N LEU A 318 4.62 19.99 -19.02
CA LEU A 318 4.48 18.95 -20.03
C LEU A 318 5.67 18.01 -19.97
N ARG A 319 5.43 16.69 -20.01
CA ARG A 319 6.47 15.66 -19.93
C ARG A 319 6.24 14.52 -20.91
N ILE A 320 7.30 14.11 -21.60
CA ILE A 320 7.34 12.87 -22.38
C ILE A 320 8.41 11.96 -21.77
N ARG A 321 8.00 10.79 -21.25
CA ARG A 321 8.90 9.74 -20.76
C ARG A 321 8.98 8.61 -21.79
N ARG A 322 10.20 8.27 -22.21
CA ARG A 322 10.51 7.11 -23.04
C ARG A 322 10.99 5.95 -22.17
N GLU A 323 10.32 4.82 -22.26
CA GLU A 323 10.75 3.54 -21.70
C GLU A 323 10.88 2.53 -22.85
N GLU A 324 12.08 1.96 -23.03
CA GLU A 324 12.45 1.12 -24.17
C GLU A 324 12.13 1.77 -25.54
N THR A 325 11.02 1.41 -26.17
CA THR A 325 10.49 1.99 -27.41
C THR A 325 9.21 2.82 -27.21
N ASN A 326 8.56 2.73 -26.05
CA ASN A 326 7.29 3.38 -25.80
C ASN A 326 7.50 4.79 -25.25
N TYR A 327 6.71 5.75 -25.74
CA TYR A 327 6.65 7.11 -25.22
C TYR A 327 5.33 7.30 -24.48
N ARG A 328 5.42 7.67 -23.21
CA ARG A 328 4.30 8.00 -22.32
C ARG A 328 4.25 9.52 -22.14
N LEU A 329 3.09 10.10 -22.36
CA LEU A 329 2.88 11.54 -22.42
C LEU A 329 2.05 11.99 -21.22
N TYR A 330 2.57 12.95 -20.46
CA TYR A 330 2.00 13.40 -19.20
C TYR A 330 1.92 14.94 -19.13
N TYR A 331 0.93 15.45 -18.42
CA TYR A 331 0.84 16.86 -18.06
C TYR A 331 0.67 17.02 -16.54
N SER A 332 0.93 18.22 -16.03
CA SER A 332 0.67 18.61 -14.65
C SER A 332 0.40 20.11 -14.54
N THR A 333 -0.39 20.53 -13.56
CA THR A 333 -0.57 21.94 -13.18
C THR A 333 0.40 22.39 -12.07
N ASN A 334 1.09 21.46 -11.41
CA ASN A 334 1.92 21.71 -10.22
C ASN A 334 3.28 20.99 -10.21
N ALA A 335 3.63 20.26 -11.28
CA ALA A 335 4.81 19.39 -11.43
C ALA A 335 4.99 18.26 -10.40
N LEU A 336 4.11 18.14 -9.40
CA LEU A 336 4.13 17.07 -8.41
C LEU A 336 3.12 15.97 -8.77
N SER A 337 1.96 16.33 -9.30
CA SER A 337 0.88 15.43 -9.68
C SER A 337 0.79 15.31 -11.21
N TRP A 338 1.24 14.19 -11.76
CA TRP A 338 1.35 13.98 -13.22
C TRP A 338 0.27 13.04 -13.76
N PHE A 339 -0.45 13.48 -14.79
CA PHE A 339 -1.56 12.74 -15.41
C PHE A 339 -1.14 12.22 -16.79
N LYS A 340 -1.23 10.90 -17.01
CA LYS A 340 -0.90 10.27 -18.31
C LYS A 340 -2.06 10.44 -19.29
N ILE A 341 -1.82 11.07 -20.45
CA ILE A 341 -2.79 11.13 -21.55
C ILE A 341 -2.73 9.85 -22.39
N LYS A 342 -1.51 9.48 -22.80
CA LYS A 342 -1.32 8.45 -23.83
C LYS A 342 0.01 7.73 -23.69
N GLU A 343 0.04 6.53 -24.25
CA GLU A 343 1.25 5.76 -24.53
C GLU A 343 1.26 5.42 -26.02
N PHE A 344 2.39 5.66 -26.68
CA PHE A 344 2.61 5.41 -28.11
C PHE A 344 3.84 4.52 -28.30
N ASP A 345 3.76 3.55 -29.22
CA ASP A 345 4.92 2.78 -29.65
C ASP A 345 5.77 3.59 -30.64
N GLY A 346 6.91 4.10 -30.19
CA GLY A 346 7.91 4.78 -31.01
C GLY A 346 9.01 3.87 -31.56
N SER A 347 8.80 2.55 -31.63
CA SER A 347 9.74 1.61 -32.25
C SER A 347 10.15 2.06 -33.66
N GLY A 348 11.46 2.02 -33.94
CA GLY A 348 12.05 2.49 -35.19
C GLY A 348 12.31 4.00 -35.29
N MET A 349 11.80 4.83 -34.37
CA MET A 349 12.02 6.28 -34.43
C MET A 349 13.40 6.68 -33.89
N THR A 350 14.20 7.33 -34.75
CA THR A 350 15.43 8.04 -34.35
C THR A 350 15.12 9.53 -34.31
N ALA A 351 14.84 10.04 -33.12
CA ALA A 351 14.25 11.37 -32.96
C ALA A 351 15.10 12.32 -32.10
N GLU A 352 14.86 13.59 -32.32
CA GLU A 352 15.25 14.73 -31.51
C GLU A 352 14.16 15.05 -30.49
N ALA A 353 14.51 15.86 -29.49
CA ALA A 353 13.57 16.43 -28.54
C ALA A 353 13.58 17.96 -28.65
N GLY A 354 12.44 18.59 -28.39
CA GLY A 354 12.34 20.05 -28.55
C GLY A 354 10.99 20.64 -28.20
N ILE A 355 10.83 21.92 -28.56
CA ILE A 355 9.66 22.76 -28.28
C ILE A 355 9.24 23.56 -29.52
N GLY A 356 7.99 24.00 -29.58
CA GLY A 356 7.47 24.76 -30.71
C GLY A 356 6.03 25.22 -30.51
N ALA A 357 5.56 26.08 -31.42
CA ALA A 357 4.19 26.58 -31.45
C ALA A 357 3.72 26.77 -32.91
N CYS A 358 2.42 26.64 -33.18
CA CYS A 358 1.83 26.87 -34.50
C CYS A 358 0.33 27.23 -34.45
N ASN A 359 -0.22 27.63 -35.60
CA ASN A 359 -1.65 27.92 -35.82
C ASN A 359 -2.41 26.75 -36.48
N GLY A 360 -1.77 25.60 -36.70
CA GLY A 360 -2.47 24.36 -37.04
C GLY A 360 -2.87 24.20 -38.52
N ILE A 361 -4.03 23.58 -38.76
CA ILE A 361 -4.53 23.24 -40.11
C ILE A 361 -5.49 24.31 -40.64
N GLU A 362 -6.26 24.95 -39.78
CA GLU A 362 -7.18 26.01 -40.19
C GLU A 362 -6.40 27.32 -40.40
N ASP A 363 -6.64 27.95 -41.56
CA ASP A 363 -6.03 29.21 -41.94
C ASP A 363 -6.65 30.32 -41.07
N ILE A 364 -6.05 30.62 -39.91
CA ILE A 364 -6.60 31.58 -38.95
C ILE A 364 -6.62 32.96 -39.60
N ALA A 365 -7.79 33.34 -40.13
CA ALA A 365 -7.99 34.50 -41.00
C ALA A 365 -7.64 35.87 -40.38
N SER A 366 -7.21 35.91 -39.11
CA SER A 366 -6.74 37.09 -38.39
C SER A 366 -5.22 37.31 -38.46
N GLY A 367 -4.41 36.28 -38.80
CA GLY A 367 -2.95 36.34 -38.68
C GLY A 367 -2.45 36.57 -37.24
N ALA A 368 -3.27 36.22 -36.24
CA ALA A 368 -2.94 36.43 -34.83
C ALA A 368 -1.80 35.50 -34.38
N ARG A 369 -0.71 36.11 -33.89
CA ARG A 369 0.43 35.42 -33.29
C ARG A 369 0.23 35.35 -31.77
N THR A 370 -0.05 34.16 -31.24
CA THR A 370 -0.13 33.92 -29.79
C THR A 370 1.26 33.57 -29.25
N ALA A 371 1.66 34.17 -28.14
CA ALA A 371 2.95 33.87 -27.51
C ALA A 371 2.88 32.59 -26.67
N ALA A 372 3.70 31.59 -27.00
CA ALA A 372 4.01 30.46 -26.15
C ALA A 372 5.33 30.73 -25.44
N LYS A 373 5.31 30.84 -24.11
CA LYS A 373 6.51 31.03 -23.29
C LYS A 373 6.94 29.69 -22.71
N PHE A 374 8.22 29.36 -22.86
CA PHE A 374 8.83 28.18 -22.28
C PHE A 374 9.84 28.64 -21.22
N ASP A 375 9.56 28.39 -19.95
CA ASP A 375 10.42 28.82 -18.83
C ASP A 375 11.73 28.02 -18.83
N TYR A 376 11.65 26.72 -19.11
CA TYR A 376 12.81 25.86 -19.24
C TYR A 376 12.56 24.70 -20.20
N PHE A 377 13.64 24.11 -20.70
CA PHE A 377 13.61 22.80 -21.33
C PHE A 377 14.60 21.87 -20.60
N SER A 378 14.14 20.68 -20.22
CA SER A 378 15.03 19.63 -19.73
C SER A 378 14.92 18.33 -20.51
N LEU A 379 16.07 17.67 -20.65
CA LEU A 379 16.25 16.38 -21.28
C LEU A 379 17.24 15.60 -20.44
N TYR A 380 16.78 14.50 -19.84
CA TYR A 380 17.59 13.68 -18.94
C TYR A 380 17.28 12.20 -19.12
N ARG A 381 18.18 11.35 -18.62
CA ARG A 381 17.94 9.92 -18.41
C ARG A 381 17.41 9.73 -16.99
N SER A 382 16.36 8.92 -16.82
CA SER A 382 15.86 8.51 -15.50
C SER A 382 15.90 6.99 -15.38
N GLU A 383 16.42 6.51 -14.26
CA GLU A 383 16.54 5.09 -13.91
C GLU A 383 16.04 4.88 -12.48
N GLN A 384 15.54 3.68 -12.16
CA GLN A 384 15.15 3.35 -10.79
C GLN A 384 16.40 3.30 -9.90
N SER A 385 16.31 3.91 -8.72
CA SER A 385 17.32 3.85 -7.67
C SER A 385 17.23 2.54 -6.89
N ASN A 386 18.30 2.20 -6.18
CA ASN A 386 18.29 1.17 -5.12
C ASN A 386 18.52 1.85 -3.77
N LEU A 387 17.78 2.93 -3.47
CA LEU A 387 17.77 3.50 -2.13
C LEU A 387 17.11 2.47 -1.18
N SER A 388 17.75 2.20 -0.05
CA SER A 388 17.18 1.36 1.03
C SER A 388 16.48 2.25 2.04
N ASP A 389 15.62 1.69 2.87
CA ASP A 389 15.03 2.45 3.99
C ASP A 389 16.07 3.12 4.88
N GLY A 390 15.65 4.21 5.51
CA GLY A 390 16.44 4.95 6.50
C GLY A 390 16.51 6.45 6.24
N GLU A 391 17.34 7.15 7.02
CA GLU A 391 17.43 8.61 6.98
C GLU A 391 18.33 9.12 5.84
N TYR A 392 17.78 10.02 5.03
CA TYR A 392 18.47 10.73 3.96
C TYR A 392 18.44 12.24 4.18
N ALA A 393 19.58 12.90 3.95
CA ALA A 393 19.65 14.36 3.83
C ALA A 393 19.35 14.77 2.39
N LEU A 394 18.16 15.31 2.12
CA LEU A 394 17.88 16.00 0.86
C LEU A 394 18.48 17.40 0.95
N SER A 395 19.33 17.77 0.00
CA SER A 395 20.12 19.00 0.11
C SER A 395 20.33 19.69 -1.23
N TYR A 396 20.08 21.00 -1.28
CA TYR A 396 19.92 21.74 -2.54
C TYR A 396 20.40 23.20 -2.43
N TYR A 397 20.67 23.82 -3.58
CA TYR A 397 21.00 25.25 -3.72
C TYR A 397 20.80 25.70 -5.18
N ALA A 398 20.59 26.99 -5.41
CA ALA A 398 20.66 27.61 -6.74
C ALA A 398 21.97 28.37 -7.01
N GLU A 399 22.30 28.54 -8.29
CA GLU A 399 23.38 29.39 -8.79
C GLU A 399 22.82 30.32 -9.89
N ASP A 400 23.28 31.57 -9.93
CA ASP A 400 22.87 32.56 -10.92
C ASP A 400 23.84 32.61 -12.13
N ASN A 401 23.52 33.43 -13.14
CA ASN A 401 24.34 33.54 -14.35
C ASN A 401 25.68 34.29 -14.17
N VAL A 402 25.86 35.05 -13.09
CA VAL A 402 27.15 35.72 -12.77
C VAL A 402 28.03 34.90 -11.80
N GLY A 403 27.52 33.77 -11.31
CA GLY A 403 28.20 32.82 -10.44
C GLY A 403 28.03 33.07 -8.94
N ASN A 404 27.06 33.90 -8.51
CA ASN A 404 26.69 33.92 -7.09
C ASN A 404 25.92 32.62 -6.78
N LYS A 405 26.20 32.05 -5.61
CA LYS A 405 25.70 30.74 -5.20
C LYS A 405 25.00 30.84 -3.84
N GLU A 406 23.82 30.24 -3.76
CA GLU A 406 23.01 30.18 -2.55
C GLU A 406 23.69 29.36 -1.44
N GLU A 407 23.41 29.69 -0.18
CA GLU A 407 23.77 28.82 0.93
C GLU A 407 23.00 27.49 0.83
N GLN A 408 23.69 26.36 1.01
CA GLN A 408 23.07 25.06 0.82
C GLN A 408 22.01 24.77 1.88
N LYS A 409 20.76 24.63 1.43
CA LYS A 409 19.63 24.17 2.23
C LYS A 409 19.67 22.64 2.38
N SER A 410 19.14 22.13 3.49
CA SER A 410 19.03 20.69 3.74
C SER A 410 17.83 20.38 4.62
N ILE A 411 17.16 19.26 4.34
CA ILE A 411 16.11 18.65 5.16
C ILE A 411 16.43 17.16 5.34
N THR A 412 16.18 16.60 6.52
CA THR A 412 16.27 15.16 6.77
C THR A 412 14.90 14.53 6.53
N VAL A 413 14.89 13.42 5.82
CA VAL A 413 13.70 12.62 5.51
C VAL A 413 14.01 11.15 5.79
N THR A 414 12.99 10.36 6.15
CA THR A 414 13.10 8.91 6.24
C THR A 414 12.50 8.30 4.99
N LEU A 415 13.27 7.53 4.23
CA LEU A 415 12.73 6.71 3.15
C LEU A 415 12.15 5.42 3.73
N ASP A 416 11.00 5.03 3.19
CA ASP A 416 10.28 3.81 3.50
C ASP A 416 9.80 3.16 2.18
N ASP A 417 10.41 2.03 1.82
CA ASP A 417 10.14 1.19 0.64
C ASP A 417 9.88 -0.27 1.05
N SER A 418 10.18 -0.65 2.30
CA SER A 418 9.86 -1.99 2.79
C SER A 418 8.36 -2.14 3.11
N PRO A 419 7.78 -3.33 2.88
CA PRO A 419 6.46 -3.67 3.38
C PRO A 419 6.51 -4.14 4.85
N PRO A 420 5.39 -4.10 5.59
CA PRO A 420 5.31 -4.62 6.96
C PRO A 420 5.70 -6.09 7.10
N GLU A 421 6.52 -6.39 8.11
CA GLU A 421 6.82 -7.77 8.50
C GLU A 421 5.74 -8.32 9.46
N ILE A 422 5.33 -9.58 9.24
CA ILE A 422 4.32 -10.28 10.06
C ILE A 422 4.87 -11.62 10.56
N GLU A 423 5.00 -11.76 11.88
CA GLU A 423 5.36 -13.02 12.56
C GLU A 423 4.14 -13.58 13.31
N ILE A 424 3.69 -14.79 12.96
CA ILE A 424 2.62 -15.49 13.70
C ILE A 424 3.26 -16.49 14.66
N VAL A 425 3.08 -16.27 15.97
CA VAL A 425 3.63 -17.09 17.06
C VAL A 425 2.61 -18.14 17.52
N SER A 426 1.32 -17.80 17.56
CA SER A 426 0.22 -18.69 17.95
C SER A 426 -1.10 -18.24 17.30
N PRO A 427 -1.97 -19.17 16.86
CA PRO A 427 -1.83 -20.62 16.93
C PRO A 427 -0.88 -21.18 15.86
N VAL A 428 -0.15 -22.23 16.22
CA VAL A 428 0.76 -22.94 15.29
C VAL A 428 0.02 -24.02 14.51
N GLY A 429 0.49 -24.29 13.29
CA GLY A 429 -0.07 -25.36 12.45
C GLY A 429 0.04 -26.74 13.10
N GLY A 430 -1.04 -27.52 13.06
CA GLY A 430 -1.14 -28.82 13.71
C GLY A 430 -1.45 -28.77 15.20
N GLY A 431 -1.65 -27.59 15.79
CA GLY A 431 -2.18 -27.46 17.15
C GLY A 431 -3.60 -28.02 17.26
N SER A 432 -3.97 -28.50 18.44
CA SER A 432 -5.33 -28.93 18.78
C SER A 432 -5.69 -28.32 20.13
N TYR A 433 -6.92 -27.81 20.23
CA TYR A 433 -7.42 -27.09 21.40
C TYR A 433 -8.80 -27.64 21.77
N ILE A 434 -8.88 -28.29 22.93
CA ILE A 434 -10.09 -28.96 23.40
C ILE A 434 -10.94 -27.99 24.23
N ALA A 435 -12.23 -27.89 23.91
CA ALA A 435 -13.21 -27.11 24.67
C ALA A 435 -13.07 -27.32 26.19
N THR A 436 -13.14 -26.24 26.95
CA THR A 436 -13.01 -26.17 28.43
C THR A 436 -11.68 -26.62 29.04
N LYS A 437 -10.83 -27.38 28.31
CA LYS A 437 -9.47 -27.77 28.73
C LYS A 437 -8.43 -26.74 28.28
N ASP A 438 -8.51 -26.31 27.03
CA ASP A 438 -7.53 -25.42 26.38
C ASP A 438 -8.13 -24.05 26.00
N LYS A 439 -7.25 -23.11 25.61
CA LYS A 439 -7.62 -21.84 24.98
C LYS A 439 -6.81 -21.64 23.72
N VAL A 440 -7.47 -21.16 22.65
CA VAL A 440 -6.79 -20.71 21.44
C VAL A 440 -6.24 -19.30 21.72
N ASN A 441 -4.96 -19.22 22.07
CA ASN A 441 -4.28 -17.95 22.27
C ASN A 441 -3.81 -17.39 20.93
N ILE A 442 -4.19 -16.15 20.63
CA ILE A 442 -3.79 -15.42 19.43
C ILE A 442 -2.56 -14.59 19.76
N VAL A 443 -1.43 -14.89 19.14
CA VAL A 443 -0.18 -14.15 19.33
C VAL A 443 0.49 -13.99 17.98
N PHE A 444 0.59 -12.74 17.53
CA PHE A 444 1.37 -12.34 16.37
C PHE A 444 2.02 -10.99 16.63
N ASN A 445 3.11 -10.73 15.92
CA ASN A 445 3.80 -9.45 15.87
C ASN A 445 3.68 -8.91 14.44
N VAL A 446 3.35 -7.62 14.32
CA VAL A 446 3.56 -6.85 13.09
C VAL A 446 4.58 -5.78 13.41
N SER A 447 5.52 -5.53 12.50
CA SER A 447 6.52 -4.48 12.63
C SER A 447 6.83 -3.87 11.27
N ASP A 448 7.06 -2.56 11.27
CA ASP A 448 7.30 -1.77 10.07
C ASP A 448 8.20 -0.56 10.43
N ALA A 449 8.82 0.08 9.44
CA ALA A 449 9.58 1.30 9.68
C ALA A 449 8.66 2.52 9.87
N GLY A 450 7.47 2.51 9.28
CA GLY A 450 6.48 3.56 9.37
C GLY A 450 5.19 3.17 10.12
N PRO A 451 4.18 4.06 10.12
CA PRO A 451 2.87 3.75 10.64
C PRO A 451 2.15 2.73 9.77
N TYR A 452 1.53 1.72 10.38
CA TYR A 452 0.78 0.67 9.69
C TYR A 452 -0.59 0.42 10.35
N ASN A 453 -1.48 -0.22 9.61
CA ASN A 453 -2.74 -0.77 10.10
C ASN A 453 -2.73 -2.28 9.96
N GLU A 454 -3.12 -2.99 11.01
CA GLU A 454 -3.23 -4.46 11.04
C GLU A 454 -4.68 -4.93 11.20
N ALA A 455 -4.98 -6.12 10.66
CA ALA A 455 -6.22 -6.82 10.88
C ALA A 455 -5.96 -8.34 10.92
N ALA A 456 -6.49 -9.02 11.94
CA ALA A 456 -6.35 -10.46 12.09
C ALA A 456 -7.73 -11.13 12.18
N TYR A 457 -7.85 -12.32 11.60
CA TYR A 457 -9.05 -13.14 11.71
C TYR A 457 -8.75 -14.65 11.62
N LEU A 458 -9.52 -15.43 12.37
CA LEU A 458 -9.61 -16.87 12.16
C LEU A 458 -10.58 -17.15 11.01
N THR A 459 -10.24 -18.09 10.14
CA THR A 459 -11.14 -18.61 9.08
C THR A 459 -11.43 -20.08 9.34
N VAL A 460 -12.70 -20.50 9.28
CA VAL A 460 -13.07 -21.92 9.26
C VAL A 460 -12.61 -22.53 7.93
N VAL A 461 -11.68 -23.49 7.96
CA VAL A 461 -11.15 -24.14 6.74
C VAL A 461 -11.71 -25.53 6.48
N ASP A 462 -12.17 -26.22 7.53
CA ASP A 462 -12.83 -27.53 7.48
C ASP A 462 -13.70 -27.68 8.74
N ALA A 463 -14.90 -28.23 8.65
CA ALA A 463 -15.82 -28.35 9.78
C ALA A 463 -16.96 -29.34 9.50
N ASP A 464 -17.53 -29.92 10.56
CA ASP A 464 -18.69 -30.79 10.47
C ASP A 464 -19.93 -30.02 9.95
N ASP A 465 -20.10 -28.76 10.37
CA ASP A 465 -21.03 -27.85 9.71
C ASP A 465 -20.38 -27.21 8.47
N SER A 466 -20.51 -27.91 7.34
CA SER A 466 -20.05 -27.41 6.03
C SER A 466 -20.63 -26.03 5.64
N GLY A 467 -21.73 -25.58 6.25
CA GLY A 467 -22.30 -24.24 6.05
C GLY A 467 -21.49 -23.12 6.72
N LYS A 468 -20.55 -23.47 7.60
CA LYS A 468 -19.65 -22.55 8.32
C LYS A 468 -18.28 -22.37 7.68
N ILE A 469 -17.92 -23.20 6.70
CA ILE A 469 -16.61 -23.11 6.01
C ILE A 469 -16.49 -21.75 5.31
N GLY A 470 -15.40 -21.03 5.59
CA GLY A 470 -15.15 -19.66 5.13
C GLY A 470 -15.69 -18.55 6.05
N GLU A 471 -16.39 -18.88 7.15
CA GLU A 471 -16.78 -17.87 8.15
C GLU A 471 -15.53 -17.29 8.84
N LYS A 472 -15.50 -15.96 9.02
CA LYS A 472 -14.38 -15.21 9.58
C LYS A 472 -14.69 -14.67 10.98
N ILE A 473 -13.78 -14.89 11.92
CA ILE A 473 -13.85 -14.39 13.30
C ILE A 473 -12.69 -13.41 13.50
N TYR A 474 -12.97 -12.12 13.62
CA TYR A 474 -11.93 -11.10 13.81
C TYR A 474 -11.36 -11.15 15.23
N VAL A 475 -10.03 -11.05 15.33
CA VAL A 475 -9.25 -11.23 16.56
C VAL A 475 -8.12 -10.20 16.63
N LYS A 476 -7.47 -10.11 17.78
CA LYS A 476 -6.28 -9.28 18.04
C LYS A 476 -5.19 -10.09 18.72
N SER A 477 -3.94 -9.65 18.59
CA SER A 477 -2.82 -10.22 19.35
C SER A 477 -3.06 -10.01 20.84
N GLY A 478 -2.96 -11.09 21.62
CA GLY A 478 -3.32 -11.15 23.04
C GLY A 478 -4.70 -11.73 23.35
N ASP A 479 -5.56 -11.99 22.34
CA ASP A 479 -6.86 -12.63 22.57
C ASP A 479 -6.69 -14.11 23.02
N SER A 480 -7.59 -14.57 23.89
CA SER A 480 -7.62 -15.94 24.41
C SER A 480 -9.03 -16.50 24.27
N ILE A 481 -9.24 -17.37 23.28
CA ILE A 481 -10.56 -17.80 22.82
C ILE A 481 -10.87 -19.20 23.37
N GLU A 482 -12.07 -19.37 23.93
CA GLU A 482 -12.63 -20.69 24.24
C GLU A 482 -13.06 -21.39 22.94
N PRO A 483 -12.66 -22.64 22.68
CA PRO A 483 -13.13 -23.38 21.49
C PRO A 483 -14.65 -23.37 21.28
N LEU A 484 -15.47 -23.31 22.34
CA LEU A 484 -16.94 -23.19 22.25
C LEU A 484 -17.45 -21.81 21.79
N ASP A 485 -16.63 -20.75 21.86
CA ASP A 485 -16.99 -19.41 21.36
C ASP A 485 -16.75 -19.27 19.83
N LEU A 486 -16.11 -20.27 19.20
CA LEU A 486 -15.97 -20.37 17.75
C LEU A 486 -17.28 -20.84 17.11
N PRO A 487 -17.54 -20.59 15.82
CA PRO A 487 -18.85 -20.88 15.20
C PRO A 487 -19.16 -22.37 15.00
N THR A 488 -18.17 -23.26 15.09
CA THR A 488 -18.31 -24.72 14.90
C THR A 488 -17.05 -25.47 15.39
N CYS A 489 -17.13 -26.78 15.64
CA CYS A 489 -15.95 -27.63 15.77
C CYS A 489 -15.30 -27.86 14.39
N GLY A 490 -13.97 -27.97 14.35
CA GLY A 490 -13.24 -28.21 13.11
C GLY A 490 -11.89 -27.53 13.05
N ARG A 491 -11.39 -27.35 11.82
CA ARG A 491 -10.10 -26.73 11.53
C ARG A 491 -10.26 -25.25 11.24
N TYR A 492 -9.38 -24.48 11.86
CA TYR A 492 -9.26 -23.05 11.73
C TYR A 492 -7.86 -22.68 11.23
N LYS A 493 -7.75 -21.48 10.66
CA LYS A 493 -6.48 -20.87 10.27
C LYS A 493 -6.51 -19.40 10.67
N LEU A 494 -5.44 -18.90 11.29
CA LEU A 494 -5.26 -17.48 11.52
C LEU A 494 -4.67 -16.84 10.27
N THR A 495 -5.34 -15.81 9.74
CA THR A 495 -4.79 -14.89 8.74
C THR A 495 -4.53 -13.55 9.43
N VAL A 496 -3.36 -12.97 9.22
CA VAL A 496 -3.00 -11.61 9.66
C VAL A 496 -2.64 -10.82 8.41
N GLU A 497 -3.27 -9.66 8.26
CA GLU A 497 -3.00 -8.70 7.17
C GLU A 497 -2.48 -7.39 7.77
N ALA A 498 -1.48 -6.80 7.14
CA ALA A 498 -0.95 -5.49 7.48
C ALA A 498 -0.84 -4.63 6.22
N ILE A 499 -1.05 -3.33 6.37
CA ILE A 499 -0.79 -2.33 5.34
C ILE A 499 -0.11 -1.12 5.98
N ASP A 500 1.05 -0.73 5.46
CA ASP A 500 1.76 0.48 5.89
C ASP A 500 1.05 1.76 5.40
N TRP A 501 1.67 2.91 5.68
CA TRP A 501 1.21 4.21 5.20
C TRP A 501 1.54 4.47 3.72
N ALA A 502 2.52 3.74 3.16
CA ALA A 502 2.93 3.81 1.75
C ALA A 502 1.94 3.06 0.82
N GLY A 503 1.17 2.12 1.37
CA GLY A 503 0.20 1.27 0.68
C GLY A 503 0.67 -0.16 0.43
N HIS A 504 1.86 -0.58 0.89
CA HIS A 504 2.30 -1.96 0.76
C HIS A 504 1.49 -2.87 1.68
N LYS A 505 0.85 -3.88 1.10
CA LYS A 505 0.06 -4.87 1.83
C LYS A 505 0.80 -6.20 1.94
N VAL A 506 0.93 -6.71 3.16
CA VAL A 506 1.37 -8.08 3.44
C VAL A 506 0.24 -8.86 4.11
N THR A 507 0.14 -10.14 3.75
CA THR A 507 -0.75 -11.10 4.40
C THR A 507 0.09 -12.33 4.75
N ASN A 508 0.04 -12.77 6.01
CA ASN A 508 0.64 -14.01 6.47
C ASN A 508 -0.43 -14.91 7.10
N GLU A 509 -0.20 -16.23 7.09
CA GLU A 509 -1.15 -17.23 7.54
C GLU A 509 -0.48 -18.28 8.43
N SER A 510 -1.17 -18.69 9.49
CA SER A 510 -0.78 -19.88 10.24
C SER A 510 -0.96 -21.15 9.40
N GLY A 511 -0.33 -22.25 9.82
CA GLY A 511 -0.87 -23.56 9.46
C GLY A 511 -2.24 -23.78 10.12
N SER A 512 -3.04 -24.70 9.59
CA SER A 512 -4.35 -25.01 10.18
C SER A 512 -4.20 -25.67 11.55
N PHE A 513 -5.07 -25.34 12.49
CA PHE A 513 -5.18 -25.94 13.83
C PHE A 513 -6.62 -26.43 14.08
N GLU A 514 -6.82 -27.33 15.03
CA GLU A 514 -8.13 -27.89 15.36
C GLU A 514 -8.70 -27.28 16.64
N ALA A 515 -9.98 -26.90 16.59
CA ALA A 515 -10.80 -26.58 17.74
C ALA A 515 -11.82 -27.72 17.92
N LEU A 516 -11.66 -28.49 19.00
CA LEU A 516 -12.46 -29.69 19.26
C LEU A 516 -13.55 -29.38 20.29
N TRP A 517 -14.77 -29.81 19.97
CA TRP A 517 -15.89 -29.84 20.90
C TRP A 517 -16.11 -31.28 21.36
N ASP A 518 -16.83 -31.43 22.47
CA ASP A 518 -17.35 -32.71 22.90
C ASP A 518 -18.49 -33.16 21.98
N ILE A 519 -18.31 -34.32 21.35
CA ILE A 519 -19.24 -34.87 20.35
C ILE A 519 -19.73 -36.27 20.71
N GLN A 520 -19.32 -36.85 21.84
CA GLN A 520 -19.73 -38.19 22.27
C GLN A 520 -20.56 -38.12 23.56
N PRO A 521 -21.65 -38.92 23.70
CA PRO A 521 -22.34 -39.03 24.96
C PRO A 521 -21.55 -39.91 25.96
N PRO A 522 -21.55 -39.59 27.27
CA PRO A 522 -20.90 -40.41 28.28
C PRO A 522 -21.49 -41.83 28.30
N ARG A 523 -20.62 -42.84 28.27
CA ARG A 523 -21.02 -44.25 28.39
C ARG A 523 -21.04 -44.68 29.85
N THR A 524 -22.05 -45.47 30.21
CA THR A 524 -22.21 -46.03 31.56
C THR A 524 -22.21 -47.55 31.49
N GLU A 525 -21.41 -48.20 32.34
CA GLU A 525 -21.34 -49.64 32.53
C GLU A 525 -21.90 -50.04 33.90
N LEU A 526 -22.67 -51.14 33.94
CA LEU A 526 -23.26 -51.70 35.15
C LEU A 526 -22.52 -52.97 35.57
N VAL A 527 -21.81 -52.91 36.70
CA VAL A 527 -21.11 -54.06 37.28
C VAL A 527 -21.94 -54.65 38.41
N SER A 528 -22.37 -55.91 38.24
CA SER A 528 -22.99 -56.72 39.29
C SER A 528 -21.92 -57.41 40.15
N GLY A 529 -21.99 -57.24 41.46
CA GLY A 529 -21.17 -57.94 42.45
C GLY A 529 -21.68 -59.35 42.76
N GLU A 530 -21.14 -59.93 43.84
CA GLU A 530 -21.55 -61.24 44.36
C GLU A 530 -22.48 -61.11 45.58
N PRO A 531 -23.33 -62.12 45.90
CA PRO A 531 -23.49 -63.38 45.19
C PRO A 531 -24.41 -63.26 43.97
N LYS A 532 -24.05 -63.90 42.85
CA LYS A 532 -24.93 -64.05 41.68
C LYS A 532 -24.79 -65.45 41.05
N TYR A 533 -25.79 -65.84 40.27
CA TYR A 533 -25.76 -67.09 39.49
C TYR A 533 -26.25 -66.81 38.06
N GLY A 534 -25.47 -67.20 37.06
CA GLY A 534 -25.84 -67.08 35.65
C GLY A 534 -26.08 -68.44 35.02
N ASP A 535 -27.17 -68.58 34.24
CA ASP A 535 -27.46 -69.78 33.44
C ASP A 535 -27.11 -69.61 31.94
N GLY A 536 -26.60 -68.44 31.55
CA GLY A 536 -26.28 -68.06 30.18
C GLY A 536 -27.35 -67.21 29.49
N SER A 537 -28.60 -67.22 30.00
CA SER A 537 -29.71 -66.38 29.52
C SER A 537 -30.12 -65.33 30.55
N ASN A 538 -30.04 -65.65 31.84
CA ASN A 538 -30.45 -64.82 32.96
C ASN A 538 -29.32 -64.72 33.99
N THR A 539 -29.28 -63.60 34.72
CA THR A 539 -28.47 -63.44 35.93
C THR A 539 -29.39 -63.35 37.15
N PHE A 540 -29.39 -64.38 37.96
CA PHE A 540 -30.10 -64.44 39.24
C PHE A 540 -29.26 -63.82 40.35
N VAL A 541 -29.90 -63.00 41.17
CA VAL A 541 -29.27 -62.20 42.22
C VAL A 541 -30.06 -62.31 43.53
N THR A 542 -29.49 -61.78 44.61
CA THR A 542 -30.10 -61.72 45.94
C THR A 542 -30.20 -60.28 46.41
N GLY A 543 -30.97 -60.02 47.47
CA GLY A 543 -30.98 -58.70 48.13
C GLY A 543 -29.64 -58.27 48.76
N ARG A 544 -28.62 -59.15 48.72
CA ARG A 544 -27.24 -58.87 49.15
C ARG A 544 -26.31 -58.54 47.97
N THR A 545 -26.76 -58.74 46.75
CA THR A 545 -25.97 -58.52 45.53
C THR A 545 -25.87 -57.02 45.27
N THR A 546 -24.64 -56.52 45.29
CA THR A 546 -24.34 -55.11 45.09
C THR A 546 -24.20 -54.77 43.60
N TYR A 547 -24.48 -53.53 43.26
CA TYR A 547 -24.36 -52.97 41.93
C TYR A 547 -23.55 -51.68 41.99
N THR A 548 -22.59 -51.56 41.07
CA THR A 548 -21.75 -50.38 40.90
C THR A 548 -21.90 -49.91 39.46
N LEU A 549 -22.08 -48.61 39.28
CA LEU A 549 -22.05 -47.96 37.98
C LEU A 549 -20.70 -47.25 37.83
N THR A 550 -20.06 -47.48 36.68
CA THR A 550 -18.91 -46.69 36.23
C THR A 550 -19.33 -45.96 34.96
N ALA A 551 -18.98 -44.68 34.86
CA ALA A 551 -19.24 -43.90 33.67
C ALA A 551 -17.92 -43.29 33.17
N VAL A 552 -17.71 -43.35 31.87
CA VAL A 552 -16.54 -42.80 31.17
C VAL A 552 -17.07 -41.86 30.09
N ASP A 553 -16.39 -40.74 29.95
CA ASP A 553 -16.68 -39.73 28.96
C ASP A 553 -15.48 -39.64 28.01
N ASP A 554 -15.75 -39.63 26.72
CA ASP A 554 -14.74 -39.59 25.65
C ASP A 554 -14.98 -38.35 24.81
N LEU A 555 -13.95 -37.79 24.17
CA LEU A 555 -14.13 -36.54 23.43
C LEU A 555 -14.66 -36.79 22.00
N ALA A 556 -14.01 -37.71 21.29
CA ALA A 556 -14.26 -37.97 19.88
C ALA A 556 -14.19 -39.46 19.53
N VAL A 557 -13.34 -40.25 20.22
CA VAL A 557 -13.12 -41.67 19.93
C VAL A 557 -13.56 -42.53 21.11
N GLU A 558 -14.45 -43.49 20.85
CA GLU A 558 -14.89 -44.43 21.88
C GLU A 558 -13.71 -45.17 22.53
N GLY A 559 -13.54 -44.94 23.84
CA GLY A 559 -12.51 -45.53 24.70
C GLY A 559 -11.26 -44.66 24.91
N ASP A 560 -11.24 -43.40 24.45
CA ASP A 560 -10.11 -42.49 24.68
C ASP A 560 -10.00 -41.98 26.14
N GLY A 561 -11.12 -41.87 26.86
CA GLY A 561 -11.19 -41.34 28.23
C GLY A 561 -10.92 -39.84 28.35
N GLU A 562 -10.92 -39.11 27.22
CA GLU A 562 -10.53 -37.70 27.12
C GLU A 562 -11.73 -36.74 27.02
N GLY A 563 -12.94 -37.18 27.36
CA GLY A 563 -14.13 -36.33 27.41
C GLY A 563 -14.06 -35.18 28.41
N LEU A 564 -15.13 -34.39 28.47
CA LEU A 564 -15.24 -33.22 29.37
C LEU A 564 -15.79 -33.61 30.75
N GLY A 565 -16.33 -34.82 30.89
CA GLY A 565 -16.63 -35.49 32.15
C GLY A 565 -18.11 -35.74 32.39
N VAL A 566 -18.38 -36.76 33.21
CA VAL A 566 -19.74 -37.21 33.49
C VAL A 566 -20.41 -36.30 34.53
N SER A 567 -21.33 -35.45 34.09
CA SER A 567 -22.07 -34.52 34.97
C SER A 567 -22.96 -35.21 36.02
N SER A 568 -23.57 -36.35 35.66
CA SER A 568 -24.30 -37.21 36.59
C SER A 568 -24.48 -38.61 36.01
N THR A 569 -24.64 -39.61 36.87
CA THR A 569 -25.08 -40.97 36.50
C THR A 569 -26.36 -41.28 37.26
N SER A 570 -27.33 -41.93 36.62
CA SER A 570 -28.62 -42.28 37.23
C SER A 570 -29.06 -43.67 36.81
N TYR A 571 -29.92 -44.31 37.62
CA TYR A 571 -30.50 -45.61 37.33
C TYR A 571 -31.98 -45.66 37.72
N CYS A 572 -32.76 -46.53 37.07
CA CYS A 572 -34.11 -46.90 37.49
C CYS A 572 -34.23 -48.43 37.53
N ILE A 573 -35.16 -48.93 38.33
CA ILE A 573 -35.47 -50.37 38.46
C ILE A 573 -36.90 -50.56 37.95
N ASP A 574 -37.12 -51.56 37.09
CA ASP A 574 -38.42 -51.98 36.56
C ASP A 574 -39.31 -50.84 36.00
N GLY A 575 -38.69 -49.83 35.39
CA GLY A 575 -39.39 -48.66 34.82
C GLY A 575 -39.90 -47.64 35.85
N GLY A 576 -39.46 -47.76 37.12
CA GLY A 576 -39.72 -46.77 38.16
C GLY A 576 -38.97 -45.45 37.96
N SER A 577 -39.03 -44.56 38.96
CA SER A 577 -38.36 -43.25 38.90
C SER A 577 -36.83 -43.37 38.85
N TRP A 578 -36.21 -42.53 38.03
CA TRP A 578 -34.75 -42.38 37.99
C TRP A 578 -34.20 -41.88 39.33
N THR A 579 -33.14 -42.53 39.80
CA THR A 579 -32.42 -42.24 41.03
C THR A 579 -30.98 -41.90 40.68
N VAL A 580 -30.46 -40.79 41.20
CA VAL A 580 -29.05 -40.40 41.00
C VAL A 580 -28.13 -41.40 41.72
N TYR A 581 -27.13 -41.89 41.02
CA TYR A 581 -26.14 -42.82 41.54
C TYR A 581 -25.15 -42.08 42.47
N ALA A 582 -25.23 -42.37 43.77
CA ALA A 582 -24.37 -41.79 44.80
C ALA A 582 -23.32 -42.79 45.36
N GLY A 583 -23.26 -44.00 44.80
CA GLY A 583 -22.40 -45.10 45.26
C GLY A 583 -23.10 -46.45 45.15
N THR A 584 -22.37 -47.52 45.51
CA THR A 584 -22.84 -48.90 45.43
C THR A 584 -24.21 -49.11 46.09
N PHE A 585 -25.16 -49.69 45.35
CA PHE A 585 -26.50 -50.01 45.83
C PHE A 585 -26.78 -51.51 45.75
N SER A 586 -27.89 -51.96 46.31
CA SER A 586 -28.41 -53.32 46.11
C SER A 586 -29.88 -53.25 45.73
N LEU A 587 -30.36 -54.22 44.96
CA LEU A 587 -31.80 -54.38 44.76
C LEU A 587 -32.39 -54.85 46.10
N ALA A 588 -33.19 -54.00 46.75
CA ALA A 588 -33.89 -54.41 47.96
C ALA A 588 -34.77 -55.61 47.60
N GLY A 589 -34.55 -56.75 48.27
CA GLY A 589 -35.32 -57.96 48.04
C GLY A 589 -36.77 -57.72 48.43
N GLY A 590 -37.59 -57.29 47.47
CA GLY A 590 -39.00 -57.03 47.67
C GLY A 590 -39.67 -58.30 48.18
N ALA A 591 -40.44 -58.18 49.27
CA ALA A 591 -41.33 -59.22 49.76
C ALA A 591 -42.55 -59.37 48.83
N GLY A 592 -42.28 -59.60 47.54
CA GLY A 592 -43.25 -59.77 46.45
C GLY A 592 -43.72 -61.22 46.28
N GLY A 593 -43.73 -62.00 47.36
CA GLY A 593 -44.53 -63.22 47.40
C GLY A 593 -45.98 -62.80 47.55
N ILE A 594 -46.78 -63.01 46.50
CA ILE A 594 -48.23 -62.81 46.56
C ILE A 594 -48.76 -63.71 47.68
N SER A 595 -49.41 -63.12 48.68
CA SER A 595 -50.05 -63.91 49.74
C SER A 595 -51.20 -64.72 49.12
N PRO A 596 -51.44 -65.99 49.50
CA PRO A 596 -52.58 -66.76 48.98
C PRO A 596 -53.94 -66.08 49.21
N SER A 597 -54.03 -65.13 50.16
CA SER A 597 -55.19 -64.26 50.39
C SER A 597 -55.52 -63.31 49.24
N ASP A 598 -54.54 -62.99 48.39
CA ASP A 598 -54.63 -61.92 47.40
C ASP A 598 -54.93 -62.45 45.98
N ASP A 599 -54.98 -63.78 45.81
CA ASP A 599 -55.46 -64.41 44.57
C ASP A 599 -57.00 -64.32 44.50
N PRO A 600 -57.60 -63.64 43.49
CA PRO A 600 -59.04 -63.57 43.35
C PRO A 600 -59.72 -64.92 43.11
N ALA A 601 -58.98 -65.97 42.73
CA ALA A 601 -59.46 -67.35 42.61
C ALA A 601 -59.44 -68.13 43.94
N CYS A 602 -58.82 -67.61 45.00
CA CYS A 602 -58.85 -68.24 46.32
C CYS A 602 -60.27 -68.25 46.91
N ALA A 603 -60.80 -69.44 47.19
CA ALA A 603 -62.16 -69.62 47.71
C ALA A 603 -62.23 -69.47 49.24
N ALA A 604 -61.18 -69.86 49.96
CA ALA A 604 -60.97 -69.64 51.39
C ALA A 604 -59.50 -69.85 51.74
N TYR A 605 -58.98 -69.13 52.73
CA TYR A 605 -57.62 -69.31 53.23
C TYR A 605 -57.60 -69.28 54.76
N TRP A 606 -57.34 -70.44 55.37
CA TRP A 606 -57.18 -70.58 56.82
C TRP A 606 -55.70 -70.80 57.14
N ASN A 607 -55.08 -69.84 57.81
CA ASN A 607 -53.68 -69.91 58.25
C ASN A 607 -53.49 -70.69 59.56
N PHE A 608 -54.57 -70.91 60.33
CA PHE A 608 -54.56 -71.57 61.64
C PHE A 608 -53.75 -70.84 62.72
N ASP A 609 -53.61 -69.52 62.63
CA ASP A 609 -52.80 -68.74 63.58
C ASP A 609 -53.55 -68.28 64.85
N GLU A 610 -54.85 -68.56 64.99
CA GLU A 610 -55.62 -68.14 66.18
C GLU A 610 -55.13 -68.78 67.48
N GLY A 611 -54.63 -70.01 67.43
CA GLY A 611 -54.02 -70.74 68.55
C GLY A 611 -54.95 -71.08 69.73
N ALA A 612 -56.18 -70.57 69.76
CA ALA A 612 -57.18 -70.81 70.80
C ALA A 612 -58.62 -70.57 70.30
N GLY A 613 -59.61 -71.10 71.03
CA GLY A 613 -61.03 -70.94 70.71
C GLY A 613 -61.58 -72.01 69.77
N ASN A 614 -62.82 -71.83 69.31
CA ASN A 614 -63.56 -72.80 68.48
C ASN A 614 -63.98 -72.26 67.11
N VAL A 615 -63.38 -71.14 66.66
CA VAL A 615 -63.60 -70.52 65.35
C VAL A 615 -62.26 -70.42 64.64
N LEU A 616 -62.25 -70.75 63.35
CA LEU A 616 -61.13 -70.65 62.43
C LEU A 616 -61.49 -69.57 61.39
N ASN A 617 -60.75 -68.48 61.32
CA ASN A 617 -61.13 -67.34 60.49
C ASN A 617 -60.59 -67.49 59.06
N ASP A 618 -61.44 -67.19 58.08
CA ASP A 618 -61.05 -67.12 56.68
C ASP A 618 -60.36 -65.78 56.38
N THR A 619 -59.05 -65.87 56.14
CA THR A 619 -58.17 -64.73 55.85
C THR A 619 -58.09 -64.38 54.35
N SER A 620 -58.81 -65.08 53.48
CA SER A 620 -59.01 -64.67 52.06
C SER A 620 -60.02 -63.52 51.89
N GLY A 621 -60.68 -63.11 52.97
CA GLY A 621 -61.71 -62.06 52.95
C GLY A 621 -63.05 -62.48 52.36
N LYS A 622 -63.28 -63.76 52.04
CA LYS A 622 -64.59 -64.27 51.58
C LYS A 622 -65.57 -64.52 52.74
N GLY A 623 -65.07 -64.62 53.97
CA GLY A 623 -65.88 -64.79 55.19
C GLY A 623 -66.26 -66.23 55.51
N ASN A 624 -65.59 -67.20 54.88
CA ASN A 624 -65.83 -68.64 55.02
C ASN A 624 -65.26 -69.21 56.33
N ASN A 625 -65.66 -68.64 57.47
CA ASN A 625 -65.15 -69.01 58.79
C ASN A 625 -65.59 -70.42 59.19
N GLY A 626 -64.65 -71.24 59.65
CA GLY A 626 -64.90 -72.60 60.15
C GLY A 626 -65.25 -72.62 61.64
N THR A 627 -66.14 -73.52 62.04
CA THR A 627 -66.38 -73.86 63.46
C THR A 627 -65.74 -75.20 63.79
N ILE A 628 -64.94 -75.23 64.85
CA ILE A 628 -64.13 -76.37 65.26
C ILE A 628 -64.92 -77.25 66.23
N TYR A 629 -65.01 -78.56 65.93
CA TYR A 629 -65.62 -79.56 66.79
C TYR A 629 -64.58 -80.65 67.11
N GLY A 630 -64.35 -80.90 68.39
CA GLY A 630 -63.45 -81.95 68.90
C GLY A 630 -61.96 -81.61 68.83
N ALA A 631 -61.47 -81.16 67.66
CA ALA A 631 -60.05 -80.90 67.42
C ALA A 631 -59.43 -79.85 68.38
N GLY A 632 -58.18 -80.07 68.77
CA GLY A 632 -57.42 -79.20 69.69
C GLY A 632 -56.29 -78.44 69.00
N TRP A 633 -55.95 -77.25 69.50
CA TRP A 633 -54.82 -76.45 68.99
C TRP A 633 -53.46 -77.05 69.36
N THR A 634 -52.50 -76.94 68.44
CA THR A 634 -51.11 -77.44 68.56
C THR A 634 -50.14 -76.57 67.77
N GLU A 635 -48.84 -76.83 67.86
CA GLU A 635 -47.79 -76.13 67.10
C GLU A 635 -47.80 -76.56 65.62
N GLY A 636 -47.84 -75.58 64.71
CA GLY A 636 -47.95 -75.78 63.27
C GLY A 636 -46.62 -75.92 62.54
N LYS A 637 -46.68 -75.99 61.20
CA LYS A 637 -45.49 -75.90 60.32
C LYS A 637 -44.95 -74.47 60.25
N SER A 638 -45.86 -73.51 60.36
CA SER A 638 -45.68 -72.10 60.69
C SER A 638 -46.83 -71.78 61.64
N GLY A 639 -46.59 -70.98 62.70
CA GLY A 639 -47.64 -70.60 63.65
C GLY A 639 -48.29 -71.79 64.38
N SER A 640 -49.63 -71.78 64.46
CA SER A 640 -50.41 -72.84 65.11
C SER A 640 -51.08 -73.79 64.10
N ALA A 641 -51.68 -74.87 64.57
CA ALA A 641 -52.41 -75.84 63.77
C ALA A 641 -53.48 -76.57 64.61
N LEU A 642 -54.35 -77.36 63.97
CA LEU A 642 -55.27 -78.27 64.65
C LEU A 642 -54.75 -79.71 64.65
N SER A 643 -54.89 -80.36 65.81
CA SER A 643 -54.66 -81.77 66.04
C SER A 643 -55.98 -82.51 66.03
N PHE A 644 -56.07 -83.56 65.22
CA PHE A 644 -57.26 -84.41 65.07
C PHE A 644 -56.99 -85.80 65.65
N ASP A 645 -57.91 -86.32 66.47
CA ASP A 645 -57.78 -87.58 67.20
C ASP A 645 -58.15 -88.83 66.36
N GLY A 646 -58.87 -88.62 65.24
CA GLY A 646 -59.32 -89.68 64.32
C GLY A 646 -60.67 -90.32 64.68
N SER A 647 -61.37 -89.84 65.70
CA SER A 647 -62.64 -90.38 66.19
C SER A 647 -63.85 -89.57 65.71
N ASN A 648 -63.88 -88.27 66.00
CA ASN A 648 -65.04 -87.40 65.73
C ASN A 648 -64.70 -85.92 65.45
N ASP A 649 -63.40 -85.61 65.30
CA ASP A 649 -62.91 -84.25 65.08
C ASP A 649 -63.20 -83.72 63.66
N VAL A 650 -63.75 -82.51 63.55
CA VAL A 650 -64.09 -81.88 62.27
C VAL A 650 -64.16 -80.36 62.37
N VAL A 651 -63.73 -79.65 61.34
CA VAL A 651 -64.05 -78.22 61.13
C VAL A 651 -65.22 -78.13 60.14
N LYS A 652 -66.29 -77.41 60.50
CA LYS A 652 -67.45 -77.20 59.63
C LYS A 652 -67.50 -75.74 59.18
N VAL A 653 -67.52 -75.52 57.87
CA VAL A 653 -67.61 -74.20 57.25
C VAL A 653 -69.05 -74.01 56.71
N PRO A 654 -69.84 -73.08 57.27
CA PRO A 654 -71.17 -72.77 56.73
C PRO A 654 -71.07 -72.14 55.34
N GLY A 655 -71.97 -72.50 54.42
CA GLY A 655 -72.05 -71.88 53.09
C GLY A 655 -71.13 -72.46 52.01
N MET A 656 -70.25 -73.43 52.34
CA MET A 656 -69.40 -74.13 51.36
C MET A 656 -70.11 -75.26 50.58
N GLU A 657 -71.44 -75.32 50.59
CA GLU A 657 -72.21 -76.35 49.89
C GLU A 657 -71.90 -76.34 48.37
N ASP A 658 -71.79 -75.17 47.75
CA ASP A 658 -71.41 -75.00 46.34
C ASP A 658 -69.95 -75.38 45.99
N VAL A 659 -69.05 -75.52 46.98
CA VAL A 659 -67.64 -75.91 46.73
C VAL A 659 -67.49 -77.41 46.56
N CYS A 660 -68.39 -78.21 47.16
CA CYS A 660 -68.30 -79.68 47.17
C CYS A 660 -69.50 -80.42 46.56
N SER A 661 -70.64 -79.75 46.24
CA SER A 661 -71.85 -80.43 45.74
C SER A 661 -72.22 -80.17 44.28
N GLY A 662 -71.28 -79.77 43.43
CA GLY A 662 -71.49 -79.70 41.98
C GLY A 662 -70.18 -79.65 41.20
N TYR A 663 -69.95 -80.63 40.31
CA TYR A 663 -68.70 -80.85 39.55
C TYR A 663 -68.08 -79.57 38.96
N LYS A 664 -67.14 -78.99 39.69
CA LYS A 664 -66.09 -78.09 39.22
C LYS A 664 -64.78 -78.56 39.83
N ASP A 665 -63.72 -78.54 39.03
CA ASP A 665 -62.41 -78.92 39.50
C ASP A 665 -61.94 -77.92 40.57
N PHE A 666 -61.46 -78.43 41.70
CA PHE A 666 -60.88 -77.62 42.77
C PHE A 666 -59.52 -78.19 43.17
N SER A 667 -58.66 -77.32 43.70
CA SER A 667 -57.36 -77.69 44.27
C SER A 667 -57.35 -77.32 45.74
N VAL A 668 -56.76 -78.17 46.58
CA VAL A 668 -56.51 -77.88 48.00
C VAL A 668 -55.03 -78.12 48.27
N GLU A 669 -54.38 -77.17 48.90
CA GLU A 669 -53.04 -77.32 49.48
C GLU A 669 -53.11 -77.14 50.99
N PHE A 670 -52.37 -77.97 51.73
CA PHE A 670 -52.30 -77.89 53.20
C PHE A 670 -51.06 -78.61 53.72
N TRP A 671 -50.58 -78.17 54.88
CA TRP A 671 -49.54 -78.90 55.64
C TRP A 671 -50.20 -79.89 56.60
N MET A 672 -49.91 -81.17 56.45
CA MET A 672 -50.37 -82.23 57.36
C MET A 672 -49.19 -82.96 58.00
N LYS A 673 -49.31 -83.25 59.30
CA LYS A 673 -48.33 -84.01 60.08
C LYS A 673 -49.00 -85.29 60.61
N THR A 674 -48.74 -86.43 59.99
CA THR A 674 -49.29 -87.71 60.44
C THR A 674 -48.43 -88.31 61.57
N SER A 675 -49.08 -88.95 62.54
CA SER A 675 -48.41 -89.67 63.64
C SER A 675 -47.90 -91.06 63.24
N VAL A 676 -48.24 -91.54 62.04
CA VAL A 676 -47.84 -92.84 61.48
C VAL A 676 -47.44 -92.66 60.01
N ARG A 677 -46.36 -93.33 59.57
CA ARG A 677 -45.98 -93.38 58.15
C ARG A 677 -46.86 -94.39 57.41
N HIS A 678 -47.83 -93.92 56.64
CA HIS A 678 -48.55 -94.74 55.67
C HIS A 678 -48.12 -94.38 54.24
N SER A 679 -47.90 -95.41 53.42
CA SER A 679 -47.74 -95.28 51.97
C SER A 679 -49.11 -95.37 51.30
N GLY A 680 -49.84 -94.25 51.28
CA GLY A 680 -51.16 -94.10 50.68
C GLY A 680 -51.51 -92.62 50.54
N GLY A 681 -52.17 -92.25 49.45
CA GLY A 681 -52.51 -90.85 49.15
C GLY A 681 -53.70 -90.33 49.96
N VAL A 682 -53.87 -89.01 49.94
CA VAL A 682 -55.10 -88.33 50.37
C VAL A 682 -56.19 -88.60 49.34
N ILE A 683 -57.42 -88.86 49.81
CA ILE A 683 -58.67 -88.82 49.02
C ILE A 683 -59.44 -87.59 49.47
#